data_AF-A0A959HPU1-F1
#
_entry.id   AF-A0A959HPU1-F1
#
_cell.length_a   1.000
_cell.length_b   1.000
_cell.length_c   1.000
_cell.angle_alpha   90.00
_cell.angle_beta   90.00
_cell.angle_gamma   90.00
#
_symmetry.space_group_name_H-M   'P 1'
#
loop_
_entity.id
_entity.type
_entity.pdbx_description
1 polymer ?
#
loop_
_entity_poly.entity_id
_entity_poly.type
_entity_poly.pdbx_seq_one_letter_code
_entity_poly.pdbx_strand_id
1 'polypeptide(L)'
;MKRSLVFLVLILTFLQWQCSKTPAIRLLVFSKTAVFRHESIPAGQAMFFQMAKDHGFTVDTTEDATKFTQQNLKNYNAVVFLNTTGDVLNPEQEQEMQRYVAAGGGFIGIHAAADTEYDWPWYGKLVGAYFNGHPSNPNVRDGASDVVVKDHICTSHLPARWERTDEWYNYKNISPDIQVLINLDESSYEGGTNGEQHPITWIQEYGGGKVFYTGMGHTDETYSEPEYIQMIWGAVQYVTGNGQLPDYTKPTVAPEENRFTKVVLTDHLDEPMELEYLPDGRLIWIERKGDIKAYNPADQKISTITHMTVHHELEDGLLGMALDPNYASNHWIYFYYSPVGKVVNRLSRFNFDGKTIDMASEKVILEVNTQRDECCHSGGSVEFGNDGQLFLSVGDNTNPFASEGYNPSDERQGRSAWDAQRSSGNTNDLRGKILRIHPEADGTYTIPDGNLFPKDGSQGRPEIFVMGCRNPFRTSIDKHTGYLYWGDVGPDANKDSIGRGPRGYDEVNQARKAGYFGWPYFIGNNYAYNRYDFATGKLGEPRDPMAPENTSPNNTGAKILPPAQPAYIWYPYANSPDFPLVGTGGRNAMAGPVFHLNDYPDNPARFPAYYDGKLFTYDWIRGWIMSVTMDSAGNFVSMERFLPGIHWNNMIDVVMSPQGDMFMLEYGTVWFHLNPDARLVHLTYTAGNRPPVPDLTATKDVGAAPLVVNFSAAKSKDYDGDNLEYTWMIGDQKVSGNGATMTHNFADPGIYDVKMTVSDKAGNTASLTQTIRVGNEPPSVAWKLDGNQSFFWDNEQLGYQVDVTDKEDGSIASGIDPAHVIVTMDYIEDGADINKSAIDHASQVMASSLIRGKELLNGSDCMTCHQIDIASIGPKYLDVAAKYHGATDAVSYLADKVINGGGGVWGETAMAAHPALKKEEAELIVQYILSLADEKPKATNLASSGKIDLNKQKPGLLNDRYILIASYTDQGGNQVGPLEARDVVVLRRPTILAAAFDAVDKAQKYELKAGQAPGITQDMEIVIGASGGYVAYNDIDLTGIGSITLTGSAPASFMAGGVVDFHLDAADGPVIGSANIETRDGMAAAMFNRPVAIQKTDGVHNLYLTFTSATGEGSVCTLTMLSFEPEKNM
;
A
#
# COMPACT_ATOMS: atom_id res chain seq x y z
N MET A 1 -44.08 43.66 -52.85
CA MET A 1 -43.76 44.15 -51.48
C MET A 1 -44.61 43.59 -50.34
N LYS A 2 -45.67 42.76 -50.53
CA LYS A 2 -46.43 42.15 -49.41
C LYS A 2 -46.22 40.65 -49.18
N ARG A 3 -45.45 39.95 -50.03
CA ARG A 3 -45.15 38.50 -49.85
C ARG A 3 -43.76 38.19 -49.26
N SER A 4 -42.83 39.15 -49.31
CA SER A 4 -41.46 38.94 -48.78
C SER A 4 -41.30 39.31 -47.30
N LEU A 5 -42.24 40.09 -46.71
CA LEU A 5 -42.15 40.50 -45.31
C LEU A 5 -42.73 39.46 -44.33
N VAL A 6 -43.69 38.65 -44.78
CA VAL A 6 -44.29 37.59 -43.94
C VAL A 6 -43.37 36.38 -43.82
N PHE A 7 -42.56 36.10 -44.86
CA PHE A 7 -41.58 35.00 -44.83
C PHE A 7 -40.36 35.31 -43.96
N LEU A 8 -39.96 36.59 -43.85
CA LEU A 8 -38.82 36.98 -43.00
C LEU A 8 -39.18 36.97 -41.51
N VAL A 9 -40.43 37.32 -41.15
CA VAL A 9 -40.90 37.26 -39.75
C VAL A 9 -41.15 35.83 -39.28
N LEU A 10 -41.54 34.90 -40.17
CA LEU A 10 -41.67 33.47 -39.84
C LEU A 10 -40.33 32.73 -39.71
N ILE A 11 -39.26 33.21 -40.35
CA ILE A 11 -37.91 32.65 -40.18
C ILE A 11 -37.23 33.23 -38.93
N LEU A 12 -37.50 34.50 -38.57
CA LEU A 12 -36.98 35.11 -37.34
C LEU A 12 -37.67 34.60 -36.06
N THR A 13 -38.89 34.04 -36.13
CA THR A 13 -39.51 33.35 -34.99
C THR A 13 -39.14 31.87 -34.88
N PHE A 14 -38.62 31.24 -35.93
CA PHE A 14 -38.08 29.86 -35.87
C PHE A 14 -36.62 29.79 -35.44
N LEU A 15 -35.89 30.92 -35.43
CA LEU A 15 -34.50 31.01 -34.93
C LEU A 15 -34.38 31.39 -33.44
N GLN A 16 -35.50 31.55 -32.71
CA GLN A 16 -35.50 31.75 -31.25
C GLN A 16 -35.98 30.51 -30.46
N TRP A 17 -36.12 29.36 -31.11
CA TRP A 17 -36.29 28.06 -30.46
C TRP A 17 -35.06 27.18 -30.68
N GLN A 18 -33.85 27.71 -30.48
CA GLN A 18 -32.85 26.89 -29.82
C GLN A 18 -33.29 26.78 -28.37
N CYS A 19 -34.18 25.82 -28.13
CA CYS A 19 -34.37 25.26 -26.82
C CYS A 19 -32.97 24.83 -26.36
N SER A 20 -32.37 25.63 -25.48
CA SER A 20 -31.24 25.22 -24.66
C SER A 20 -31.71 23.95 -23.95
N LYS A 21 -31.42 22.79 -24.54
CA LYS A 21 -31.60 21.51 -23.87
C LYS A 21 -30.71 21.60 -22.64
N THR A 22 -31.32 21.82 -21.48
CA THR A 22 -30.69 21.55 -20.20
C THR A 22 -30.01 20.17 -20.33
N PRO A 23 -28.73 20.02 -19.92
CA PRO A 23 -28.08 18.73 -19.98
C PRO A 23 -29.00 17.70 -19.32
N ALA A 24 -29.23 16.57 -20.01
CA ALA A 24 -30.00 15.50 -19.40
C ALA A 24 -29.21 15.00 -18.18
N ILE A 25 -29.82 15.02 -17.01
CA ILE A 25 -29.19 14.52 -15.77
C ILE A 25 -28.75 13.07 -16.01
N ARG A 26 -27.56 12.71 -15.53
CA ARG A 26 -27.05 11.34 -15.57
C ARG A 26 -26.45 10.92 -14.23
N LEU A 27 -26.86 9.76 -13.72
CA LEU A 27 -26.38 9.19 -12.45
C LEU A 27 -25.62 7.89 -12.68
N LEU A 28 -24.56 7.69 -11.90
CA LEU A 28 -23.87 6.41 -11.80
C LEU A 28 -24.20 5.78 -10.44
N VAL A 29 -24.93 4.68 -10.43
CA VAL A 29 -25.25 3.93 -9.22
C VAL A 29 -24.22 2.82 -9.02
N PHE A 30 -23.41 2.97 -7.98
CA PHE A 30 -22.35 2.07 -7.59
C PHE A 30 -22.77 1.24 -6.37
N SER A 31 -22.65 -0.08 -6.45
CA SER A 31 -23.14 -1.00 -5.40
C SER A 31 -22.16 -2.16 -5.11
N LYS A 32 -20.86 -1.93 -5.26
CA LYS A 32 -19.82 -2.92 -4.89
C LYS A 32 -19.77 -3.07 -3.37
N THR A 33 -19.57 -4.31 -2.90
CA THR A 33 -19.46 -4.64 -1.48
C THR A 33 -18.26 -5.56 -1.27
N ALA A 34 -17.43 -5.27 -0.27
CA ALA A 34 -16.27 -6.09 0.12
C ALA A 34 -16.51 -6.92 1.38
N VAL A 35 -17.52 -6.58 2.20
CA VAL A 35 -17.78 -7.24 3.48
C VAL A 35 -19.17 -7.84 3.53
N PHE A 36 -20.22 -7.01 3.47
CA PHE A 36 -21.61 -7.46 3.57
C PHE A 36 -22.45 -7.00 2.38
N ARG A 37 -23.25 -7.90 1.83
CA ARG A 37 -24.12 -7.62 0.68
C ARG A 37 -25.58 -7.55 1.10
N HIS A 38 -26.20 -6.41 0.87
CA HIS A 38 -27.62 -6.17 1.15
C HIS A 38 -28.50 -6.76 0.04
N GLU A 39 -29.54 -7.50 0.41
CA GLU A 39 -30.50 -8.09 -0.54
C GLU A 39 -31.29 -7.02 -1.31
N SER A 40 -31.38 -5.80 -0.77
CA SER A 40 -32.14 -4.68 -1.33
C SER A 40 -31.44 -3.89 -2.43
N ILE A 41 -30.18 -4.21 -2.77
CA ILE A 41 -29.45 -3.58 -3.88
C ILE A 41 -30.26 -3.62 -5.20
N PRO A 42 -30.82 -4.76 -5.66
CA PRO A 42 -31.61 -4.82 -6.88
C PRO A 42 -32.88 -3.96 -6.81
N ALA A 43 -33.53 -3.88 -5.64
CA ALA A 43 -34.72 -3.03 -5.44
C ALA A 43 -34.36 -1.54 -5.57
N GLY A 44 -33.24 -1.12 -4.97
CA GLY A 44 -32.73 0.24 -5.11
C GLY A 44 -32.32 0.61 -6.54
N GLN A 45 -31.66 -0.30 -7.26
CA GLN A 45 -31.34 -0.10 -8.67
C GLN A 45 -32.62 0.04 -9.51
N ALA A 46 -33.63 -0.81 -9.28
CA ALA A 46 -34.91 -0.73 -9.97
C ALA A 46 -35.65 0.60 -9.71
N MET A 47 -35.62 1.09 -8.47
CA MET A 47 -36.17 2.40 -8.11
C MET A 47 -35.50 3.53 -8.89
N PHE A 48 -34.16 3.53 -9.04
CA PHE A 48 -33.47 4.55 -9.82
C PHE A 48 -33.82 4.48 -11.31
N PHE A 49 -33.92 3.28 -11.90
CA PHE A 49 -34.36 3.14 -13.30
C PHE A 49 -35.79 3.66 -13.52
N GLN A 50 -36.70 3.37 -12.59
CA GLN A 50 -38.07 3.84 -12.68
C GLN A 50 -38.15 5.37 -12.50
N MET A 51 -37.44 5.91 -11.52
CA MET A 51 -37.31 7.36 -11.29
C MET A 51 -36.73 8.08 -12.53
N ALA A 52 -35.72 7.49 -13.18
CA ALA A 52 -35.13 8.01 -14.41
C ALA A 52 -36.15 8.12 -15.54
N LYS A 53 -37.01 7.11 -15.67
CA LYS A 53 -38.11 7.09 -16.65
C LYS A 53 -39.18 8.13 -16.35
N ASP A 54 -39.54 8.31 -15.08
CA ASP A 54 -40.61 9.22 -14.66
C ASP A 54 -40.20 10.69 -14.74
N HIS A 55 -38.92 11.00 -14.49
CA HIS A 55 -38.41 12.37 -14.45
C HIS A 55 -37.51 12.76 -15.64
N GLY A 56 -37.25 11.83 -16.58
CA GLY A 56 -36.57 12.12 -17.83
C GLY A 56 -35.06 12.32 -17.72
N PHE A 57 -34.38 11.47 -16.95
CA PHE A 57 -32.92 11.43 -16.81
C PHE A 57 -32.35 10.04 -17.11
N THR A 58 -31.03 9.87 -17.06
CA THR A 58 -30.36 8.59 -17.35
C THR A 58 -29.67 8.04 -16.10
N VAL A 59 -29.71 6.72 -15.94
CA VAL A 59 -29.03 5.99 -14.86
C VAL A 59 -28.22 4.87 -15.48
N ASP A 60 -26.98 4.74 -15.05
CA ASP A 60 -26.17 3.53 -15.25
C ASP A 60 -25.89 2.90 -13.88
N THR A 61 -25.81 1.57 -13.82
CA THR A 61 -25.44 0.84 -12.60
C THR A 61 -24.15 0.05 -12.83
N THR A 62 -23.30 -0.07 -11.80
CA THR A 62 -22.07 -0.85 -11.86
C THR A 62 -21.64 -1.35 -10.49
N GLU A 63 -20.98 -2.50 -10.44
CA GLU A 63 -20.19 -2.97 -9.29
C GLU A 63 -18.68 -2.98 -9.62
N ASP A 64 -18.31 -2.57 -10.84
CA ASP A 64 -16.95 -2.49 -11.34
C ASP A 64 -16.30 -1.15 -10.95
N ALA A 65 -15.38 -1.18 -9.99
CA ALA A 65 -14.64 -0.01 -9.51
C ALA A 65 -13.71 0.59 -10.58
N THR A 66 -13.36 -0.14 -11.64
CA THR A 66 -12.53 0.39 -12.74
C THR A 66 -13.25 1.48 -13.55
N LYS A 67 -14.54 1.73 -13.27
CA LYS A 67 -15.31 2.85 -13.81
C LYS A 67 -15.00 4.20 -13.15
N PHE A 68 -14.29 4.22 -12.01
CA PHE A 68 -13.85 5.44 -11.34
C PHE A 68 -12.62 6.01 -12.05
N THR A 69 -12.86 6.58 -13.23
CA THR A 69 -11.86 7.29 -14.05
C THR A 69 -12.46 8.61 -14.49
N GLN A 70 -11.65 9.66 -14.66
CA GLN A 70 -12.11 10.97 -15.14
C GLN A 70 -12.90 10.85 -16.45
N GLN A 71 -12.41 10.02 -17.38
CA GLN A 71 -13.03 9.83 -18.69
C GLN A 71 -14.48 9.34 -18.59
N ASN A 72 -14.77 8.52 -17.57
CA ASN A 72 -16.11 8.03 -17.31
C ASN A 72 -16.91 9.01 -16.43
N LEU A 73 -16.37 9.41 -15.28
CA LEU A 73 -17.08 10.21 -14.27
C LEU A 73 -17.47 11.61 -14.75
N LYS A 74 -16.71 12.21 -15.69
CA LYS A 74 -17.08 13.52 -16.29
C LYS A 74 -18.43 13.53 -17.01
N ASN A 75 -19.00 12.36 -17.29
CA ASN A 75 -20.30 12.22 -17.95
C ASN A 75 -21.49 12.14 -16.97
N TYR A 76 -21.23 12.14 -15.66
CA TYR A 76 -22.24 11.96 -14.62
C TYR A 76 -22.35 13.22 -13.76
N ASN A 77 -23.58 13.60 -13.43
CA ASN A 77 -23.86 14.70 -12.52
C ASN A 77 -23.72 14.30 -11.05
N ALA A 78 -24.08 13.05 -10.73
CA ALA A 78 -23.91 12.51 -9.39
C ALA A 78 -23.55 11.01 -9.42
N VAL A 79 -22.77 10.60 -8.42
CA VAL A 79 -22.47 9.19 -8.11
C VAL A 79 -23.29 8.80 -6.88
N VAL A 80 -23.93 7.63 -6.94
CA VAL A 80 -24.71 7.07 -5.84
C VAL A 80 -23.96 5.86 -5.29
N PHE A 81 -23.67 5.84 -3.99
CA PHE A 81 -23.20 4.65 -3.29
C PHE A 81 -24.43 4.00 -2.66
N LEU A 82 -24.91 2.94 -3.31
CA LEU A 82 -26.10 2.19 -2.93
C LEU A 82 -25.66 0.94 -2.16
N ASN A 83 -25.76 1.00 -0.83
CA ASN A 83 -25.48 -0.16 0.04
C ASN A 83 -24.08 -0.77 -0.13
N THR A 84 -23.07 0.05 -0.42
CA THR A 84 -21.66 -0.36 -0.46
C THR A 84 -21.17 -0.73 0.94
N THR A 85 -20.16 -1.61 1.06
CA THR A 85 -19.54 -1.97 2.36
C THR A 85 -18.06 -2.29 2.21
N GLY A 86 -17.24 -1.95 3.21
CA GLY A 86 -15.80 -2.21 3.25
C GLY A 86 -14.95 -1.28 2.38
N ASP A 87 -13.74 -1.72 2.03
CA ASP A 87 -12.82 -1.03 1.11
C ASP A 87 -13.14 -1.46 -0.33
N VAL A 88 -13.61 -0.51 -1.14
CA VAL A 88 -14.17 -0.78 -2.48
C VAL A 88 -13.41 -0.08 -3.60
N LEU A 89 -12.65 0.97 -3.30
CA LEU A 89 -11.82 1.75 -4.22
C LEU A 89 -10.33 1.65 -3.87
N ASN A 90 -9.49 1.46 -4.88
CA ASN A 90 -8.04 1.56 -4.68
C ASN A 90 -7.56 3.04 -4.65
N PRO A 91 -6.30 3.34 -4.27
CA PRO A 91 -5.82 4.73 -4.16
C PRO A 91 -5.99 5.61 -5.40
N GLU A 92 -5.85 5.05 -6.61
CA GLU A 92 -6.09 5.79 -7.87
C GLU A 92 -7.57 6.18 -8.01
N GLN A 93 -8.47 5.26 -7.67
CA GLN A 93 -9.93 5.45 -7.73
C GLN A 93 -10.42 6.39 -6.63
N GLU A 94 -9.83 6.31 -5.43
CA GLU A 94 -10.04 7.26 -4.34
C GLU A 94 -9.68 8.67 -4.79
N GLN A 95 -8.47 8.86 -5.34
CA GLN A 95 -8.02 10.15 -5.86
C GLN A 95 -8.98 10.67 -6.93
N GLU A 96 -9.41 9.82 -7.86
CA GLU A 96 -10.38 10.22 -8.88
C GLU A 96 -11.72 10.63 -8.29
N MET A 97 -12.21 9.95 -7.25
CA MET A 97 -13.43 10.35 -6.56
C MET A 97 -13.28 11.73 -5.88
N GLN A 98 -12.12 12.05 -5.30
CA GLN A 98 -11.85 13.41 -4.78
C GLN A 98 -11.90 14.45 -5.90
N ARG A 99 -11.26 14.16 -7.03
CA ARG A 99 -11.22 15.04 -8.20
C ARG A 99 -12.60 15.26 -8.79
N TYR A 100 -13.42 14.22 -8.86
CA TYR A 100 -14.81 14.29 -9.33
C TYR A 100 -15.66 15.22 -8.45
N VAL A 101 -15.58 15.08 -7.13
CA VAL A 101 -16.30 15.95 -6.19
C VAL A 101 -15.77 17.38 -6.26
N ALA A 102 -14.44 17.58 -6.35
CA ALA A 102 -13.81 18.89 -6.54
C ALA A 102 -14.19 19.57 -7.85
N ALA A 103 -14.45 18.79 -8.90
CA ALA A 103 -14.96 19.27 -10.17
C ALA A 103 -16.43 19.71 -10.09
N GLY A 104 -17.13 19.41 -8.98
CA GLY A 104 -18.53 19.75 -8.72
C GLY A 104 -19.50 18.58 -8.91
N GLY A 105 -18.99 17.35 -8.99
CA GLY A 105 -19.82 16.15 -9.02
C GLY A 105 -20.58 15.95 -7.71
N GLY A 106 -21.87 15.60 -7.81
CA GLY A 106 -22.72 15.30 -6.66
C GLY A 106 -22.48 13.90 -6.10
N PHE A 107 -22.78 13.70 -4.82
CA PHE A 107 -22.70 12.40 -4.15
C PHE A 107 -23.99 12.08 -3.37
N ILE A 108 -24.48 10.86 -3.50
CA ILE A 108 -25.60 10.32 -2.72
C ILE A 108 -25.14 9.03 -2.04
N GLY A 109 -25.09 9.01 -0.72
CA GLY A 109 -24.89 7.79 0.06
C GLY A 109 -26.21 7.24 0.58
N ILE A 110 -26.43 5.93 0.43
CA ILE A 110 -27.64 5.24 0.91
C ILE A 110 -27.22 4.11 1.85
N HIS A 111 -27.79 4.14 3.06
CA HIS A 111 -27.68 3.17 4.13
C HIS A 111 -26.23 2.73 4.40
N ALA A 112 -25.79 1.61 3.84
CA ALA A 112 -24.46 1.07 4.11
C ALA A 112 -23.30 1.88 3.51
N ALA A 113 -23.56 2.94 2.75
CA ALA A 113 -22.51 3.88 2.33
C ALA A 113 -21.68 4.46 3.50
N ALA A 114 -22.20 4.50 4.73
CA ALA A 114 -21.44 4.88 5.93
C ALA A 114 -20.56 3.75 6.50
N ASP A 115 -20.74 2.51 6.05
CA ASP A 115 -19.95 1.31 6.35
C ASP A 115 -18.88 1.04 5.27
N THR A 116 -18.35 2.09 4.65
CA THR A 116 -17.46 2.04 3.48
C THR A 116 -16.21 2.92 3.71
N GLU A 117 -15.04 2.50 3.22
CA GLU A 117 -13.76 3.25 3.24
C GLU A 117 -13.31 3.81 4.61
N TYR A 118 -13.16 2.93 5.61
CA TYR A 118 -12.76 3.31 6.97
C TYR A 118 -11.33 3.87 7.07
N ASP A 119 -10.42 3.39 6.22
CA ASP A 119 -9.01 3.78 6.23
C ASP A 119 -8.71 5.02 5.38
N TRP A 120 -9.77 5.61 4.78
CA TRP A 120 -9.69 6.82 3.96
C TRP A 120 -10.51 7.96 4.60
N PRO A 121 -9.91 8.76 5.52
CA PRO A 121 -10.63 9.77 6.29
C PRO A 121 -11.34 10.84 5.47
N TRP A 122 -10.90 11.09 4.23
CA TRP A 122 -11.58 12.02 3.33
C TRP A 122 -12.99 11.52 2.99
N TYR A 123 -13.18 10.22 2.78
CA TYR A 123 -14.50 9.63 2.51
C TYR A 123 -15.42 9.74 3.71
N GLY A 124 -14.92 9.50 4.92
CA GLY A 124 -15.68 9.71 6.16
C GLY A 124 -16.20 11.13 6.28
N LYS A 125 -15.41 12.14 5.89
CA LYS A 125 -15.84 13.54 5.83
C LYS A 125 -16.84 13.80 4.69
N LEU A 126 -16.68 13.16 3.53
CA LEU A 126 -17.63 13.24 2.41
C LEU A 126 -19.01 12.73 2.82
N VAL A 127 -19.09 11.54 3.44
CA VAL A 127 -20.36 10.98 3.93
C VAL A 127 -20.88 11.77 5.13
N GLY A 128 -19.99 12.19 6.03
CA GLY A 128 -20.29 13.00 7.21
C GLY A 128 -20.35 12.19 8.52
N ALA A 129 -20.29 10.86 8.46
CA ALA A 129 -20.16 9.97 9.61
C ALA A 129 -19.74 8.56 9.18
N TYR A 130 -19.30 7.73 10.12
CA TYR A 130 -19.05 6.30 9.91
C TYR A 130 -20.07 5.45 10.67
N PHE A 131 -20.38 4.27 10.13
CA PHE A 131 -21.17 3.26 10.83
C PHE A 131 -20.51 2.83 12.14
N ASN A 132 -21.33 2.65 13.17
CA ASN A 132 -20.92 2.23 14.52
C ASN A 132 -21.67 0.98 15.01
N GLY A 133 -22.83 0.66 14.42
CA GLY A 133 -23.65 -0.49 14.80
C GLY A 133 -25.11 -0.29 14.42
N HIS A 134 -25.94 -1.30 14.69
CA HIS A 134 -27.39 -1.26 14.49
C HIS A 134 -28.07 -2.16 15.54
N PRO A 135 -29.41 -2.14 15.70
CA PRO A 135 -30.10 -3.04 16.60
C PRO A 135 -29.81 -4.53 16.36
N SER A 136 -29.83 -5.32 17.43
CA SER A 136 -29.66 -6.79 17.38
C SER A 136 -30.93 -7.50 16.87
N ASN A 137 -30.93 -8.83 16.75
CA ASN A 137 -32.05 -9.60 16.19
C ASN A 137 -33.42 -9.35 16.90
N PRO A 138 -34.49 -8.93 16.19
CA PRO A 138 -34.52 -8.58 14.77
C PRO A 138 -33.91 -7.19 14.51
N ASN A 139 -32.90 -7.13 13.66
CA ASN A 139 -32.19 -5.90 13.30
C ASN A 139 -33.12 -4.90 12.59
N VAL A 140 -33.98 -5.39 11.70
CA VAL A 140 -35.06 -4.63 11.06
C VAL A 140 -36.24 -4.50 12.03
N ARG A 141 -36.70 -3.27 12.27
CA ARG A 141 -37.78 -2.98 13.21
C ARG A 141 -38.44 -1.62 12.96
N ASP A 142 -39.63 -1.45 13.52
CA ASP A 142 -40.34 -0.18 13.48
C ASP A 142 -39.56 0.89 14.25
N GLY A 143 -39.54 2.10 13.71
CA GLY A 143 -38.94 3.29 14.32
C GLY A 143 -39.62 4.55 13.81
N ALA A 144 -39.62 5.59 14.64
CA ALA A 144 -40.12 6.91 14.32
C ALA A 144 -38.95 7.88 14.08
N SER A 145 -39.09 8.73 13.08
CA SER A 145 -38.15 9.80 12.77
C SER A 145 -38.85 11.16 12.75
N ASP A 146 -38.19 12.20 13.24
CA ASP A 146 -38.71 13.57 13.25
C ASP A 146 -38.04 14.40 12.15
N VAL A 147 -38.86 15.05 11.31
CA VAL A 147 -38.39 15.93 10.24
C VAL A 147 -38.04 17.29 10.83
N VAL A 148 -36.73 17.56 10.91
CA VAL A 148 -36.18 18.76 11.55
C VAL A 148 -36.25 19.96 10.62
N VAL A 149 -35.96 19.76 9.33
CA VAL A 149 -36.05 20.81 8.29
C VAL A 149 -37.23 20.51 7.38
N LYS A 150 -38.33 21.29 7.51
CA LYS A 150 -39.61 20.99 6.84
C LYS A 150 -39.78 21.63 5.47
N ASP A 151 -38.97 22.63 5.12
CA ASP A 151 -39.11 23.37 3.86
C ASP A 151 -38.04 22.98 2.82
N HIS A 152 -37.25 21.92 3.08
CA HIS A 152 -36.22 21.46 2.15
C HIS A 152 -36.82 20.56 1.05
N ILE A 153 -36.21 20.57 -0.14
CA ILE A 153 -36.72 19.80 -1.30
C ILE A 153 -36.78 18.29 -1.02
N CYS A 154 -35.89 17.77 -0.18
CA CYS A 154 -35.88 16.35 0.21
C CYS A 154 -36.97 15.98 1.23
N THR A 155 -37.53 16.93 1.97
CA THR A 155 -38.36 16.63 3.15
C THR A 155 -39.71 17.35 3.18
N SER A 156 -39.95 18.32 2.29
CA SER A 156 -41.16 19.16 2.31
C SER A 156 -42.49 18.42 2.08
N HIS A 157 -42.43 17.23 1.49
CA HIS A 157 -43.59 16.35 1.33
C HIS A 157 -43.79 15.36 2.50
N LEU A 158 -42.80 15.23 3.40
CA LEU A 158 -42.85 14.27 4.49
C LEU A 158 -43.72 14.79 5.65
N PRO A 159 -44.38 13.88 6.39
CA PRO A 159 -45.03 14.25 7.64
C PRO A 159 -44.00 14.72 8.68
N ALA A 160 -44.42 15.57 9.63
CA ALA A 160 -43.52 16.08 10.66
C ALA A 160 -42.88 14.98 11.52
N ARG A 161 -43.59 13.87 11.70
CA ARG A 161 -43.12 12.62 12.31
C ARG A 161 -43.42 11.49 11.33
N TRP A 162 -42.41 10.70 11.01
CA TRP A 162 -42.45 9.66 10.00
C TRP A 162 -42.11 8.31 10.62
N GLU A 163 -43.09 7.42 10.67
CA GLU A 163 -42.95 6.08 11.22
C GLU A 163 -42.81 5.07 10.08
N ARG A 164 -41.82 4.19 10.19
CA ARG A 164 -41.50 3.18 9.18
C ARG A 164 -40.69 2.03 9.77
N THR A 165 -40.52 0.97 9.01
CA THR A 165 -39.71 -0.20 9.35
C THR A 165 -38.42 -0.19 8.52
N ASP A 166 -37.26 -0.25 9.16
CA ASP A 166 -35.94 -0.34 8.50
C ASP A 166 -34.89 -0.92 9.49
N GLU A 167 -33.64 -1.05 9.06
CA GLU A 167 -32.49 -1.26 9.95
C GLU A 167 -31.86 0.08 10.33
N TRP A 168 -31.94 0.42 11.63
CA TRP A 168 -31.54 1.74 12.13
C TRP A 168 -30.06 1.82 12.48
N TYR A 169 -29.27 2.50 11.64
CA TYR A 169 -27.83 2.67 11.87
C TYR A 169 -27.51 3.68 12.98
N ASN A 170 -26.55 3.30 13.82
CA ASN A 170 -25.83 4.16 14.73
C ASN A 170 -24.52 4.64 14.09
N TYR A 171 -24.08 5.84 14.45
CA TYR A 171 -22.91 6.48 13.85
C TYR A 171 -21.83 6.86 14.86
N LYS A 172 -20.59 6.91 14.38
CA LYS A 172 -19.41 7.48 15.07
C LYS A 172 -18.78 8.55 14.20
N ASN A 173 -18.00 9.43 14.81
CA ASN A 173 -17.30 10.53 14.12
C ASN A 173 -18.24 11.41 13.27
N ILE A 174 -19.44 11.68 13.79
CA ILE A 174 -20.43 12.54 13.13
C ILE A 174 -19.83 13.94 12.99
N SER A 175 -19.75 14.43 11.76
CA SER A 175 -19.24 15.75 11.44
C SER A 175 -20.17 16.84 11.99
N PRO A 176 -19.64 17.89 12.63
CA PRO A 176 -20.45 19.02 13.11
C PRO A 176 -20.98 19.89 11.96
N ASP A 177 -20.46 19.73 10.74
CA ASP A 177 -20.79 20.57 9.59
C ASP A 177 -21.98 20.04 8.76
N ILE A 178 -22.52 18.86 9.11
CA ILE A 178 -23.70 18.32 8.43
C ILE A 178 -24.96 19.11 8.78
N GLN A 179 -25.81 19.34 7.78
CA GLN A 179 -27.16 19.84 8.00
C GLN A 179 -28.12 18.65 8.11
N VAL A 180 -28.50 18.34 9.35
CA VAL A 180 -29.46 17.27 9.65
C VAL A 180 -30.85 17.65 9.14
N LEU A 181 -31.42 16.80 8.29
CA LEU A 181 -32.78 16.96 7.77
C LEU A 181 -33.79 16.15 8.59
N ILE A 182 -33.39 14.96 9.05
CA ILE A 182 -34.23 14.03 9.80
C ILE A 182 -33.41 13.44 10.94
N ASN A 183 -33.99 13.44 12.15
CA ASN A 183 -33.48 12.73 13.32
C ASN A 183 -34.31 11.47 13.59
N LEU A 184 -33.67 10.40 14.01
CA LEU A 184 -34.32 9.19 14.49
C LEU A 184 -34.65 9.34 15.99
N ASP A 185 -35.85 8.91 16.38
CA ASP A 185 -36.30 8.94 17.77
C ASP A 185 -35.95 7.62 18.47
N GLU A 186 -34.85 7.61 19.23
CA GLU A 186 -34.40 6.43 19.98
C GLU A 186 -35.38 5.97 21.08
N SER A 187 -36.41 6.75 21.41
CA SER A 187 -37.47 6.28 22.33
C SER A 187 -38.51 5.39 21.64
N SER A 188 -38.51 5.36 20.31
CA SER A 188 -39.48 4.60 19.51
C SER A 188 -39.03 3.17 19.18
N TYR A 189 -37.75 2.83 19.39
CA TYR A 189 -37.17 1.52 19.11
C TYR A 189 -36.00 1.21 20.05
N GLU A 190 -35.61 -0.06 20.19
CA GLU A 190 -34.44 -0.44 21.00
C GLU A 190 -33.16 -0.50 20.14
N GLY A 191 -32.02 -0.08 20.68
CA GLY A 191 -30.69 -0.25 20.06
C GLY A 191 -30.02 1.04 19.55
N GLY A 192 -30.63 2.21 19.74
CA GLY A 192 -30.01 3.51 19.50
C GLY A 192 -28.87 3.83 20.48
N THR A 193 -27.85 4.54 20.01
CA THR A 193 -26.66 4.92 20.80
C THR A 193 -26.17 6.36 20.55
N ASN A 194 -26.84 7.12 19.69
CA ASN A 194 -26.51 8.49 19.35
C ASN A 194 -27.27 9.54 20.19
N GLY A 195 -28.30 9.12 20.94
CA GLY A 195 -29.02 9.94 21.92
C GLY A 195 -30.10 10.83 21.30
N GLU A 196 -30.40 11.97 21.95
CA GLU A 196 -31.50 12.87 21.55
C GLU A 196 -31.32 13.49 20.15
N GLN A 197 -30.09 13.53 19.63
CA GLN A 197 -29.78 14.02 18.28
C GLN A 197 -29.15 12.89 17.47
N HIS A 198 -29.97 11.91 17.08
CA HIS A 198 -29.58 10.81 16.20
C HIS A 198 -29.85 11.19 14.74
N PRO A 199 -28.89 11.73 13.97
CA PRO A 199 -29.12 12.06 12.58
C PRO A 199 -29.32 10.78 11.76
N ILE A 200 -30.33 10.75 10.90
CA ILE A 200 -30.57 9.61 9.98
C ILE A 200 -30.59 10.05 8.52
N THR A 201 -30.87 11.32 8.24
CA THR A 201 -30.76 11.90 6.89
C THR A 201 -30.18 13.30 6.98
N TRP A 202 -29.17 13.61 6.17
CA TRP A 202 -28.50 14.91 6.17
C TRP A 202 -27.94 15.29 4.80
N ILE A 203 -27.57 16.56 4.68
CA ILE A 203 -26.88 17.13 3.52
C ILE A 203 -25.65 17.91 3.96
N GLN A 204 -24.70 18.09 3.06
CA GLN A 204 -23.58 19.02 3.22
C GLN A 204 -23.00 19.44 1.87
N GLU A 205 -22.23 20.53 1.87
CA GLU A 205 -21.31 20.86 0.79
C GLU A 205 -19.90 20.48 1.24
N TYR A 206 -19.25 19.58 0.50
CA TYR A 206 -17.93 19.09 0.87
C TYR A 206 -17.06 18.91 -0.37
N GLY A 207 -15.81 19.34 -0.26
CA GLY A 207 -14.81 19.13 -1.31
C GLY A 207 -15.17 19.72 -2.67
N GLY A 208 -16.08 20.71 -2.75
CA GLY A 208 -16.53 21.33 -4.01
C GLY A 208 -17.84 20.77 -4.59
N GLY A 209 -18.37 19.68 -4.02
CA GLY A 209 -19.62 19.04 -4.45
C GLY A 209 -20.71 19.09 -3.38
N LYS A 210 -21.93 18.72 -3.78
CA LYS A 210 -23.10 18.59 -2.90
C LYS A 210 -23.31 17.13 -2.54
N VAL A 211 -23.53 16.89 -1.25
CA VAL A 211 -23.65 15.55 -0.67
C VAL A 211 -25.02 15.40 -0.02
N PHE A 212 -25.68 14.29 -0.29
CA PHE A 212 -26.81 13.79 0.47
C PHE A 212 -26.46 12.42 1.05
N TYR A 213 -26.85 12.17 2.30
CA TYR A 213 -26.80 10.84 2.89
C TYR A 213 -28.11 10.52 3.61
N THR A 214 -28.53 9.27 3.51
CA THR A 214 -29.58 8.70 4.37
C THR A 214 -29.16 7.33 4.88
N GLY A 215 -29.41 7.06 6.16
CA GLY A 215 -29.21 5.75 6.79
C GLY A 215 -30.33 4.75 6.52
N MET A 216 -31.37 5.16 5.80
CA MET A 216 -32.49 4.31 5.39
C MET A 216 -32.20 3.61 4.06
N GLY A 217 -32.80 2.44 3.83
CA GLY A 217 -32.64 1.67 2.59
C GLY A 217 -32.07 0.26 2.76
N HIS A 218 -32.19 -0.33 3.95
CA HIS A 218 -31.81 -1.73 4.19
C HIS A 218 -32.77 -2.70 3.50
N THR A 219 -34.08 -2.42 3.59
CA THR A 219 -35.16 -3.33 3.16
C THR A 219 -35.60 -3.09 1.72
N ASP A 220 -36.10 -4.13 1.06
CA ASP A 220 -36.68 -4.05 -0.29
C ASP A 220 -37.88 -3.10 -0.33
N GLU A 221 -38.72 -3.18 0.71
CA GLU A 221 -39.97 -2.41 0.83
C GLU A 221 -39.71 -0.90 0.76
N THR A 222 -38.62 -0.44 1.38
CA THR A 222 -38.24 0.99 1.42
C THR A 222 -38.18 1.61 0.02
N TYR A 223 -37.72 0.86 -0.98
CA TYR A 223 -37.58 1.34 -2.37
C TYR A 223 -38.90 1.40 -3.16
N SER A 224 -40.00 0.98 -2.55
CA SER A 224 -41.35 1.08 -3.12
C SER A 224 -42.23 2.16 -2.46
N GLU A 225 -41.74 2.78 -1.38
CA GLU A 225 -42.50 3.74 -0.60
C GLU A 225 -42.52 5.14 -1.21
N PRO A 226 -43.70 5.73 -1.50
CA PRO A 226 -43.80 7.02 -2.20
C PRO A 226 -43.03 8.16 -1.53
N GLU A 227 -43.09 8.24 -0.20
CA GLU A 227 -42.42 9.25 0.61
C GLU A 227 -40.89 9.14 0.51
N TYR A 228 -40.35 7.92 0.52
CA TYR A 228 -38.92 7.65 0.38
C TYR A 228 -38.44 7.94 -1.05
N ILE A 229 -39.17 7.47 -2.06
CA ILE A 229 -38.85 7.73 -3.47
C ILE A 229 -38.80 9.24 -3.75
N GLN A 230 -39.78 9.99 -3.25
CA GLN A 230 -39.82 11.44 -3.41
C GLN A 230 -38.68 12.15 -2.65
N MET A 231 -38.24 11.61 -1.51
CA MET A 231 -37.05 12.12 -0.80
C MET A 231 -35.78 11.89 -1.60
N ILE A 232 -35.58 10.69 -2.16
CA ILE A 232 -34.42 10.38 -3.01
C ILE A 232 -34.45 11.21 -4.30
N TRP A 233 -35.63 11.48 -4.87
CA TRP A 233 -35.74 12.42 -5.99
C TRP A 233 -35.32 13.84 -5.59
N GLY A 234 -35.77 14.33 -4.42
CA GLY A 234 -35.29 15.60 -3.86
C GLY A 234 -33.77 15.62 -3.67
N ALA A 235 -33.17 14.51 -3.25
CA ALA A 235 -31.72 14.35 -3.13
C ALA A 235 -31.02 14.48 -4.50
N VAL A 236 -31.52 13.79 -5.54
CA VAL A 236 -31.02 13.92 -6.92
C VAL A 236 -31.08 15.37 -7.39
N GLN A 237 -32.21 16.06 -7.17
CA GLN A 237 -32.35 17.48 -7.53
C GLN A 237 -31.38 18.38 -6.75
N TYR A 238 -31.18 18.11 -5.47
CA TYR A 238 -30.26 18.87 -4.63
C TYR A 238 -28.82 18.72 -5.09
N VAL A 239 -28.33 17.48 -5.28
CA VAL A 239 -26.91 17.22 -5.58
C VAL A 239 -26.55 17.56 -7.03
N THR A 240 -27.48 17.43 -7.97
CA THR A 240 -27.23 17.76 -9.39
C THR A 240 -27.52 19.22 -9.71
N GLY A 241 -28.28 19.93 -8.87
CA GLY A 241 -28.59 21.35 -9.02
C GLY A 241 -29.24 21.67 -10.37
N ASN A 242 -28.52 22.45 -11.20
CA ASN A 242 -28.96 22.84 -12.53
C ASN A 242 -28.59 21.83 -13.64
N GLY A 243 -28.06 20.66 -13.27
CA GLY A 243 -27.62 19.62 -14.20
C GLY A 243 -26.27 19.90 -14.85
N GLN A 244 -25.44 20.78 -14.29
CA GLN A 244 -24.06 20.98 -14.75
C GLN A 244 -23.24 19.71 -14.51
N LEU A 245 -22.47 19.31 -15.53
CA LEU A 245 -21.48 18.25 -15.41
C LEU A 245 -20.23 18.75 -14.66
N PRO A 246 -19.46 17.86 -14.03
CA PRO A 246 -18.23 18.22 -13.35
C PRO A 246 -17.25 18.93 -14.30
N ASP A 247 -16.65 20.02 -13.83
CA ASP A 247 -15.67 20.81 -14.55
C ASP A 247 -14.26 20.58 -13.98
N TYR A 248 -13.52 19.69 -14.63
CA TYR A 248 -12.14 19.34 -14.27
C TYR A 248 -11.12 20.41 -14.65
N THR A 249 -11.55 21.52 -15.28
CA THR A 249 -10.64 22.65 -15.60
C THR A 249 -10.52 23.65 -14.45
N LYS A 250 -11.31 23.48 -13.39
CA LYS A 250 -11.24 24.30 -12.18
C LYS A 250 -9.87 24.19 -11.53
N PRO A 251 -9.29 25.30 -11.05
CA PRO A 251 -7.99 25.27 -10.37
C PRO A 251 -8.02 24.51 -9.03
N THR A 252 -9.21 24.23 -8.48
CA THR A 252 -9.39 23.47 -7.24
C THR A 252 -9.32 21.95 -7.43
N VAL A 253 -9.16 21.48 -8.67
CA VAL A 253 -9.12 20.05 -8.97
C VAL A 253 -7.67 19.63 -9.20
N ALA A 254 -7.21 18.62 -8.45
CA ALA A 254 -5.88 18.06 -8.66
C ALA A 254 -5.73 17.57 -10.12
N PRO A 255 -4.57 17.76 -10.76
CA PRO A 255 -4.28 17.08 -12.02
C PRO A 255 -4.27 15.56 -11.86
N GLU A 256 -4.49 14.82 -12.95
CA GLU A 256 -4.25 13.38 -12.98
C GLU A 256 -2.77 13.08 -12.70
N GLU A 257 -2.48 12.07 -11.86
CA GLU A 257 -1.11 11.66 -11.53
C GLU A 257 -0.29 11.30 -12.78
N ASN A 258 -0.91 10.65 -13.76
CA ASN A 258 -0.27 10.28 -15.04
C ASN A 258 0.18 11.48 -15.91
N ARG A 259 -0.05 12.72 -15.48
CA ARG A 259 0.52 13.93 -16.10
C ARG A 259 1.93 14.21 -15.60
N PHE A 260 2.35 13.55 -14.52
CA PHE A 260 3.69 13.64 -13.99
C PHE A 260 4.52 12.46 -14.48
N THR A 261 5.79 12.71 -14.77
CA THR A 261 6.72 11.66 -15.19
C THR A 261 8.02 11.83 -14.41
N LYS A 262 8.40 10.76 -13.71
CA LYS A 262 9.68 10.66 -13.01
C LYS A 262 10.78 10.27 -14.00
N VAL A 263 11.70 11.18 -14.29
CA VAL A 263 12.85 10.96 -15.17
C VAL A 263 14.12 10.85 -14.33
N VAL A 264 14.82 9.72 -14.40
CA VAL A 264 16.14 9.55 -13.76
C VAL A 264 17.20 10.16 -14.68
N LEU A 265 17.88 11.20 -14.22
CA LEU A 265 18.95 11.87 -14.96
C LEU A 265 20.30 11.19 -14.74
N THR A 266 20.52 10.68 -13.53
CA THR A 266 21.65 9.83 -13.18
C THR A 266 21.32 9.00 -11.95
N ASP A 267 22.05 7.91 -11.78
CA ASP A 267 22.06 7.03 -10.63
C ASP A 267 23.50 6.85 -10.08
N HIS A 268 23.72 5.93 -9.15
CA HIS A 268 25.03 5.61 -8.55
C HIS A 268 25.69 6.77 -7.79
N LEU A 269 24.91 7.63 -7.13
CA LEU A 269 25.44 8.73 -6.31
C LEU A 269 26.03 8.20 -4.99
N ASP A 270 27.01 8.92 -4.44
CA ASP A 270 27.67 8.59 -3.17
C ASP A 270 27.23 9.55 -2.07
N GLU A 271 26.14 9.20 -1.38
CA GLU A 271 25.58 9.99 -0.28
C GLU A 271 25.26 11.44 -0.67
N PRO A 272 24.39 11.67 -1.67
CA PRO A 272 24.00 13.02 -2.08
C PRO A 272 23.27 13.74 -0.94
N MET A 273 23.56 15.02 -0.71
CA MET A 273 23.05 15.76 0.44
C MET A 273 22.11 16.91 0.04
N GLU A 274 22.59 17.93 -0.68
CA GLU A 274 21.82 19.16 -0.99
C GLU A 274 22.06 19.58 -2.45
N LEU A 275 21.02 20.11 -3.11
CA LEU A 275 20.91 20.39 -4.54
C LEU A 275 20.69 21.89 -4.78
N GLU A 276 21.34 22.44 -5.80
CA GLU A 276 21.20 23.85 -6.20
C GLU A 276 21.07 24.00 -7.72
N TYR A 277 20.32 25.03 -8.14
CA TYR A 277 20.09 25.35 -9.55
C TYR A 277 20.93 26.57 -9.97
N LEU A 278 21.85 26.39 -10.92
CA LEU A 278 22.68 27.49 -11.43
C LEU A 278 21.89 28.38 -12.41
N PRO A 279 22.17 29.70 -12.45
CA PRO A 279 21.53 30.60 -13.42
C PRO A 279 21.73 30.24 -14.90
N ASP A 280 22.72 29.40 -15.22
CA ASP A 280 22.99 28.93 -16.58
C ASP A 280 22.28 27.62 -16.95
N GLY A 281 21.41 27.12 -16.06
CA GLY A 281 20.58 25.92 -16.28
C GLY A 281 21.19 24.62 -15.75
N ARG A 282 22.42 24.63 -15.25
CA ARG A 282 23.03 23.42 -14.66
C ARG A 282 22.51 23.18 -13.25
N LEU A 283 22.44 21.91 -12.87
CA LEU A 283 22.20 21.50 -11.49
C LEU A 283 23.54 21.17 -10.85
N ILE A 284 23.73 21.55 -9.59
CA ILE A 284 24.89 21.14 -8.80
C ILE A 284 24.43 20.50 -7.49
N TRP A 285 25.16 19.51 -7.01
CA TRP A 285 24.88 18.90 -5.71
C TRP A 285 26.16 18.55 -4.99
N ILE A 286 26.04 18.38 -3.69
CA ILE A 286 27.10 17.91 -2.81
C ILE A 286 26.87 16.46 -2.39
N GLU A 287 27.97 15.75 -2.20
CA GLU A 287 28.03 14.41 -1.62
C GLU A 287 28.73 14.47 -0.26
N ARG A 288 28.23 13.74 0.74
CA ARG A 288 28.68 13.87 2.14
C ARG A 288 30.18 13.67 2.32
N LYS A 289 30.80 12.83 1.48
CA LYS A 289 32.24 12.55 1.49
C LYS A 289 33.10 13.64 0.85
N GLY A 290 32.50 14.72 0.31
CA GLY A 290 33.19 15.93 -0.10
C GLY A 290 33.17 16.22 -1.60
N ASP A 291 32.58 15.35 -2.43
CA ASP A 291 32.44 15.60 -3.86
C ASP A 291 31.38 16.68 -4.14
N ILE A 292 31.69 17.57 -5.08
CA ILE A 292 30.78 18.59 -5.58
C ILE A 292 30.60 18.34 -7.07
N LYS A 293 29.38 18.01 -7.50
CA LYS A 293 29.09 17.53 -8.85
C LYS A 293 28.12 18.46 -9.56
N ALA A 294 28.11 18.37 -10.89
CA ALA A 294 27.23 19.12 -11.76
C ALA A 294 26.61 18.22 -12.83
N TYR A 295 25.34 18.47 -13.15
CA TYR A 295 24.65 17.94 -14.32
C TYR A 295 24.39 19.07 -15.31
N ASN A 296 24.77 18.84 -16.57
CA ASN A 296 24.51 19.76 -17.66
C ASN A 296 23.37 19.25 -18.54
N PRO A 297 22.20 19.92 -18.55
CA PRO A 297 21.06 19.46 -19.36
C PRO A 297 21.32 19.56 -20.87
N ALA A 298 22.25 20.42 -21.30
CA ALA A 298 22.51 20.65 -22.73
C ALA A 298 23.17 19.44 -23.43
N ASP A 299 24.03 18.71 -22.73
CA ASP A 299 24.69 17.51 -23.24
C ASP A 299 24.42 16.25 -22.39
N GLN A 300 23.58 16.39 -21.36
CA GLN A 300 23.16 15.34 -20.42
C GLN A 300 24.33 14.66 -19.71
N LYS A 301 25.41 15.41 -19.44
CA LYS A 301 26.61 14.88 -18.79
C LYS A 301 26.73 15.32 -17.35
N ILE A 302 27.39 14.46 -16.57
CA ILE A 302 27.80 14.72 -15.20
C ILE A 302 29.29 15.02 -15.18
N SER A 303 29.69 15.93 -14.30
CA SER A 303 31.09 16.22 -14.01
C SER A 303 31.30 16.52 -12.54
N THR A 304 32.41 16.08 -11.97
CA THR A 304 32.87 16.59 -10.66
C THR A 304 33.48 17.97 -10.85
N ILE A 305 32.95 18.98 -10.16
CA ILE A 305 33.48 20.35 -10.11
C ILE A 305 34.78 20.36 -9.32
N THR A 306 34.74 19.81 -8.10
CA THR A 306 35.89 19.69 -7.20
C THR A 306 35.60 18.66 -6.10
N HIS A 307 36.62 18.35 -5.30
CA HIS A 307 36.52 17.54 -4.10
C HIS A 307 37.03 18.36 -2.89
N MET A 308 36.21 18.50 -1.85
CA MET A 308 36.55 19.13 -0.59
C MET A 308 36.92 18.06 0.44
N THR A 309 38.13 18.12 1.00
CA THR A 309 38.54 17.20 2.06
C THR A 309 37.79 17.49 3.36
N VAL A 310 36.95 16.55 3.79
CA VAL A 310 36.11 16.66 5.00
C VAL A 310 36.30 15.45 5.93
N HIS A 311 36.09 15.68 7.22
CA HIS A 311 35.85 14.60 8.17
C HIS A 311 34.44 14.06 7.92
N HIS A 312 34.30 12.74 7.78
CA HIS A 312 33.05 12.11 7.35
C HIS A 312 32.73 10.82 8.13
N GLU A 313 33.25 10.68 9.35
CA GLU A 313 32.79 9.63 10.26
C GLU A 313 31.45 10.06 10.89
N LEU A 314 30.67 9.09 11.39
CA LEU A 314 29.31 9.34 11.89
C LEU A 314 28.45 10.03 10.81
N GLU A 315 27.73 11.09 11.17
CA GLU A 315 26.93 11.91 10.26
C GLU A 315 27.62 13.21 9.83
N ASP A 316 28.90 13.41 10.18
CA ASP A 316 29.66 14.60 9.76
C ASP A 316 30.02 14.49 8.26
N GLY A 317 30.42 15.60 7.62
CA GLY A 317 30.79 15.60 6.20
C GLY A 317 30.64 16.95 5.53
N LEU A 318 30.40 16.95 4.23
CA LEU A 318 29.89 18.08 3.47
C LEU A 318 28.35 18.02 3.52
N LEU A 319 27.73 18.88 4.33
CA LEU A 319 26.35 18.69 4.78
C LEU A 319 25.34 19.57 4.06
N GLY A 320 25.74 20.82 3.80
CA GLY A 320 24.89 21.76 3.09
C GLY A 320 25.62 22.77 2.22
N MET A 321 24.86 23.36 1.31
CA MET A 321 25.31 24.24 0.25
C MET A 321 24.23 25.26 -0.07
N ALA A 322 24.63 26.51 -0.29
CA ALA A 322 23.74 27.52 -0.85
C ALA A 322 24.47 28.48 -1.80
N LEU A 323 23.82 28.86 -2.90
CA LEU A 323 24.27 29.97 -3.73
C LEU A 323 23.90 31.30 -3.09
N ASP A 324 24.80 32.28 -3.17
CA ASP A 324 24.46 33.64 -2.77
C ASP A 324 23.32 34.18 -3.66
N PRO A 325 22.31 34.90 -3.13
CA PRO A 325 21.26 35.49 -3.96
C PRO A 325 21.79 36.44 -5.04
N ASN A 326 22.98 37.00 -4.85
CA ASN A 326 23.68 37.84 -5.83
C ASN A 326 24.76 37.08 -6.61
N TYR A 327 24.71 35.74 -6.67
CA TYR A 327 25.69 34.86 -7.32
C TYR A 327 26.04 35.31 -8.74
N ALA A 328 25.05 35.76 -9.52
CA ALA A 328 25.25 36.27 -10.88
C ALA A 328 26.24 37.46 -10.97
N SER A 329 26.53 38.11 -9.84
CA SER A 329 27.45 39.25 -9.75
C SER A 329 28.68 38.99 -8.87
N ASN A 330 28.53 38.32 -7.74
CA ASN A 330 29.62 38.12 -6.77
C ASN A 330 30.31 36.75 -6.89
N HIS A 331 29.68 35.80 -7.57
CA HIS A 331 30.17 34.42 -7.71
C HIS A 331 30.42 33.73 -6.37
N TRP A 332 29.60 33.98 -5.34
CA TRP A 332 29.78 33.36 -4.02
C TRP A 332 28.91 32.11 -3.84
N ILE A 333 29.50 31.11 -3.20
CA ILE A 333 28.84 29.88 -2.76
C ILE A 333 29.24 29.59 -1.31
N TYR A 334 28.30 29.05 -0.53
CA TYR A 334 28.49 28.72 0.87
C TYR A 334 28.41 27.22 1.08
N PHE A 335 29.23 26.70 1.99
CA PHE A 335 29.19 25.31 2.42
C PHE A 335 29.17 25.22 3.93
N TYR A 336 28.33 24.33 4.45
CA TYR A 336 28.41 23.85 5.83
C TYR A 336 29.02 22.46 5.86
N TYR A 337 30.16 22.32 6.54
CA TYR A 337 30.96 21.09 6.48
C TYR A 337 31.83 20.86 7.71
N SER A 338 32.35 19.64 7.83
CA SER A 338 33.17 19.18 8.95
C SER A 338 34.66 19.17 8.57
N PRO A 339 35.47 20.18 8.95
CA PRO A 339 36.90 20.21 8.62
C PRO A 339 37.70 19.10 9.32
N VAL A 340 38.72 18.58 8.62
CA VAL A 340 39.69 17.64 9.21
C VAL A 340 40.57 18.36 10.24
N GLY A 341 40.83 17.70 11.38
CA GLY A 341 41.76 18.19 12.40
C GLY A 341 41.18 19.20 13.40
N LYS A 342 39.90 19.57 13.27
CA LYS A 342 39.15 20.33 14.29
C LYS A 342 37.85 19.60 14.64
N VAL A 343 37.40 19.72 15.88
CA VAL A 343 36.13 19.17 16.37
C VAL A 343 35.05 20.27 16.34
N VAL A 344 34.75 20.73 15.12
CA VAL A 344 33.71 21.73 14.82
C VAL A 344 33.07 21.37 13.48
N ASN A 345 31.85 21.85 13.26
CA ASN A 345 31.27 22.02 11.92
C ASN A 345 31.31 23.51 11.56
N ARG A 346 31.51 23.82 10.28
CA ARG A 346 31.89 25.16 9.83
C ARG A 346 31.04 25.60 8.65
N LEU A 347 30.53 26.82 8.72
CA LEU A 347 29.99 27.55 7.59
C LEU A 347 31.10 28.41 6.98
N SER A 348 31.41 28.20 5.70
CA SER A 348 32.39 28.99 4.94
C SER A 348 31.83 29.43 3.59
N ARG A 349 32.35 30.56 3.10
CA ARG A 349 32.09 31.11 1.77
C ARG A 349 33.30 30.92 0.85
N PHE A 350 33.06 30.59 -0.41
CA PHE A 350 34.05 30.44 -1.47
C PHE A 350 33.64 31.21 -2.74
N ASN A 351 34.61 31.48 -3.61
CA ASN A 351 34.38 31.97 -4.95
C ASN A 351 34.15 30.80 -5.91
N PHE A 352 33.11 30.90 -6.74
CA PHE A 352 32.70 29.90 -7.72
C PHE A 352 32.32 30.56 -9.05
N ASP A 353 33.21 30.47 -10.05
CA ASP A 353 33.02 31.09 -11.37
C ASP A 353 32.00 30.37 -12.28
N GLY A 354 31.30 29.39 -11.72
CA GLY A 354 30.35 28.51 -12.39
C GLY A 354 30.99 27.21 -12.85
N LYS A 355 32.31 27.14 -13.03
CA LYS A 355 33.01 25.93 -13.50
C LYS A 355 33.94 25.35 -12.46
N THR A 356 34.57 26.20 -11.65
CA THR A 356 35.56 25.83 -10.66
C THR A 356 35.35 26.60 -9.37
N ILE A 357 35.51 25.91 -8.24
CA ILE A 357 35.48 26.51 -6.91
C ILE A 357 36.93 26.76 -6.48
N ASP A 358 37.27 28.02 -6.18
CA ASP A 358 38.58 28.37 -5.66
C ASP A 358 38.65 28.04 -4.16
N MET A 359 39.17 26.86 -3.82
CA MET A 359 39.30 26.41 -2.43
C MET A 359 40.22 27.33 -1.59
N ALA A 360 41.13 28.08 -2.21
CA ALA A 360 42.00 29.03 -1.50
C ALA A 360 41.28 30.34 -1.13
N SER A 361 40.09 30.58 -1.69
CA SER A 361 39.27 31.77 -1.43
C SER A 361 38.42 31.69 -0.15
N GLU A 362 38.56 30.60 0.63
CA GLU A 362 37.77 30.32 1.82
C GLU A 362 37.69 31.54 2.76
N LYS A 363 36.47 31.87 3.15
CA LYS A 363 36.17 32.73 4.29
C LYS A 363 35.34 31.96 5.29
N VAL A 364 35.93 31.69 6.46
CA VAL A 364 35.23 31.09 7.59
C VAL A 364 34.24 32.10 8.16
N ILE A 365 32.95 31.81 8.09
CA ILE A 365 31.88 32.68 8.57
C ILE A 365 31.53 32.34 10.02
N LEU A 366 31.30 31.06 10.30
CA LEU A 366 30.85 30.58 11.62
C LEU A 366 31.40 29.18 11.90
N GLU A 367 31.88 28.93 13.12
CA GLU A 367 32.22 27.59 13.62
C GLU A 367 31.22 27.20 14.73
N VAL A 368 30.65 26.00 14.60
CA VAL A 368 29.75 25.39 15.58
C VAL A 368 30.49 24.23 16.25
N ASN A 369 30.61 24.29 17.58
CA ASN A 369 31.22 23.22 18.36
C ASN A 369 30.42 21.93 18.19
N THR A 370 31.11 20.81 18.02
CA THR A 370 30.51 19.47 17.98
C THR A 370 31.23 18.54 18.97
N GLN A 371 30.67 17.38 19.23
CA GLN A 371 31.34 16.23 19.84
C GLN A 371 31.34 15.07 18.84
N ARG A 372 32.40 14.26 18.87
CA ARG A 372 32.59 13.06 18.03
C ARG A 372 32.86 11.82 18.89
N ASP A 373 32.48 11.89 20.16
CA ASP A 373 32.54 10.75 21.09
C ASP A 373 31.39 9.77 20.78
N GLU A 374 30.24 10.30 20.36
CA GLU A 374 29.03 9.57 19.98
C GLU A 374 28.38 10.19 18.74
N CYS A 375 27.67 9.37 17.98
CA CYS A 375 26.68 9.84 16.98
C CYS A 375 25.53 10.58 17.72
N CYS A 376 24.75 11.51 17.16
CA CYS A 376 24.31 11.75 15.78
C CYS A 376 23.79 13.20 15.64
N HIS A 377 23.06 13.51 14.58
CA HIS A 377 22.28 14.74 14.32
C HIS A 377 23.15 15.94 13.99
N SER A 378 23.76 15.91 12.81
CA SER A 378 24.52 17.05 12.29
C SER A 378 23.62 18.19 11.78
N GLY A 379 22.39 17.88 11.35
CA GLY A 379 21.57 18.79 10.54
C GLY A 379 22.31 19.20 9.28
N GLY A 380 22.27 20.50 8.96
CA GLY A 380 23.26 21.12 8.06
C GLY A 380 22.72 21.73 6.78
N SER A 381 21.40 21.85 6.62
CA SER A 381 20.81 22.58 5.49
C SER A 381 21.18 24.06 5.54
N VAL A 382 21.52 24.61 4.38
CA VAL A 382 21.86 26.02 4.19
C VAL A 382 20.92 26.61 3.15
N GLU A 383 20.19 27.67 3.50
CA GLU A 383 19.21 28.27 2.58
C GLU A 383 19.22 29.80 2.73
N PHE A 384 19.00 30.53 1.63
CA PHE A 384 18.83 31.98 1.66
C PHE A 384 17.38 32.41 1.58
N GLY A 385 17.00 33.34 2.47
CA GLY A 385 15.79 34.13 2.32
C GLY A 385 15.91 35.20 1.24
N ASN A 386 14.77 35.73 0.80
CA ASN A 386 14.69 36.79 -0.24
C ASN A 386 15.40 38.11 0.11
N ASP A 387 15.69 38.33 1.39
CA ASP A 387 16.34 39.52 1.92
C ASP A 387 17.87 39.34 2.10
N GLY A 388 18.43 38.24 1.59
CA GLY A 388 19.84 37.93 1.71
C GLY A 388 20.24 37.44 3.11
N GLN A 389 19.28 37.06 3.96
CA GLN A 389 19.57 36.38 5.22
C GLN A 389 19.83 34.89 4.96
N LEU A 390 20.92 34.38 5.52
CA LEU A 390 21.29 32.96 5.46
C LEU A 390 20.74 32.25 6.68
N PHE A 391 20.03 31.15 6.43
CA PHE A 391 19.56 30.20 7.45
C PHE A 391 20.46 28.97 7.44
N LEU A 392 20.81 28.49 8.63
CA LEU A 392 21.64 27.30 8.82
C LEU A 392 20.98 26.40 9.86
N SER A 393 20.61 25.18 9.45
CA SER A 393 20.11 24.17 10.38
C SER A 393 21.26 23.45 11.08
N VAL A 394 21.15 23.25 12.39
CA VAL A 394 22.17 22.60 13.20
C VAL A 394 21.52 21.63 14.17
N GLY A 395 21.83 20.34 14.05
CA GLY A 395 21.31 19.33 14.97
C GLY A 395 21.90 19.41 16.37
N ASP A 396 21.28 18.71 17.31
CA ASP A 396 21.57 18.78 18.75
C ASP A 396 22.84 18.06 19.17
N ASN A 397 23.36 17.21 18.28
CA ASN A 397 24.56 16.42 18.47
C ASN A 397 24.46 15.43 19.65
N THR A 398 23.27 14.85 19.88
CA THR A 398 22.97 13.88 20.96
C THR A 398 21.95 12.82 20.53
N ASN A 399 22.33 11.54 20.56
CA ASN A 399 21.40 10.42 20.30
C ASN A 399 20.53 10.04 21.52
N PRO A 400 19.35 9.40 21.31
CA PRO A 400 18.41 9.04 22.38
C PRO A 400 18.59 7.61 22.90
N PHE A 401 19.61 6.86 22.46
CA PHE A 401 19.63 5.41 22.68
C PHE A 401 19.94 5.05 24.13
N ALA A 402 20.84 5.79 24.78
CA ALA A 402 21.11 5.64 26.21
C ALA A 402 19.96 6.13 27.11
N SER A 403 18.89 6.71 26.52
CA SER A 403 17.65 7.08 27.18
C SER A 403 16.47 6.18 26.77
N GLU A 404 16.74 4.97 26.28
CA GLU A 404 15.73 3.98 25.85
C GLU A 404 14.81 4.52 24.73
N GLY A 405 15.33 5.41 23.89
CA GLY A 405 14.57 6.05 22.82
C GLY A 405 13.69 7.23 23.26
N TYR A 406 13.63 7.56 24.55
CA TYR A 406 12.98 8.80 25.01
C TYR A 406 13.98 9.96 25.03
N ASN A 407 13.58 11.12 25.55
CA ASN A 407 14.44 12.28 25.65
C ASN A 407 15.78 12.02 26.40
N PRO A 408 16.94 12.33 25.79
CA PRO A 408 18.25 12.21 26.42
C PRO A 408 18.54 13.43 27.30
N SER A 409 18.63 13.23 28.62
CA SER A 409 18.85 14.29 29.63
C SER A 409 19.76 13.79 30.76
N ASP A 410 20.86 13.12 30.40
CA ASP A 410 21.75 12.45 31.34
C ASP A 410 22.71 13.42 32.06
N GLU A 411 22.30 13.88 33.25
CA GLU A 411 23.05 14.87 34.04
C GLU A 411 24.27 14.28 34.80
N ARG A 412 24.61 13.01 34.60
CA ARG A 412 25.75 12.36 35.29
C ARG A 412 27.09 12.95 34.83
N GLN A 413 28.08 12.97 35.73
CA GLN A 413 29.42 13.48 35.41
C GLN A 413 30.07 12.67 34.27
N GLY A 414 30.62 13.36 33.27
CA GLY A 414 31.27 12.74 32.10
C GLY A 414 30.30 12.23 31.03
N ARG A 415 29.00 12.48 31.17
CA ARG A 415 27.95 12.02 30.24
C ARG A 415 27.33 13.15 29.41
N SER A 416 28.05 14.25 29.21
CA SER A 416 27.52 15.41 28.48
C SER A 416 27.04 15.06 27.06
N ALA A 417 27.69 14.14 26.34
CA ALA A 417 27.26 13.75 24.99
C ALA A 417 25.81 13.18 24.94
N TRP A 418 25.28 12.66 26.05
CA TRP A 418 23.93 12.10 26.19
C TRP A 418 22.93 13.04 26.90
N ASP A 419 23.25 14.32 26.97
CA ASP A 419 22.41 15.36 27.58
C ASP A 419 22.04 16.42 26.53
N ALA A 420 20.89 16.25 25.84
CA ALA A 420 20.44 17.20 24.81
C ALA A 420 20.05 18.56 25.40
N GLN A 421 19.91 18.68 26.73
CA GLN A 421 19.64 19.94 27.40
C GLN A 421 20.83 20.91 27.26
N ARG A 422 22.06 20.40 27.09
CA ARG A 422 23.26 21.22 26.91
C ARG A 422 23.29 21.98 25.58
N SER A 423 22.54 21.50 24.60
CA SER A 423 22.48 22.01 23.22
C SER A 423 21.09 22.59 22.96
N SER A 424 20.09 21.77 22.60
CA SER A 424 18.78 22.21 22.13
C SER A 424 18.08 23.18 23.08
N GLY A 425 18.12 22.89 24.39
CA GLY A 425 17.56 23.75 25.43
C GLY A 425 18.50 24.83 25.98
N ASN A 426 19.75 24.93 25.51
CA ASN A 426 20.71 25.92 25.99
C ASN A 426 20.71 27.15 25.08
N THR A 427 20.41 28.32 25.66
CA THR A 427 20.36 29.58 24.92
C THR A 427 21.73 30.08 24.50
N ASN A 428 22.82 29.54 25.07
CA ASN A 428 24.19 29.92 24.79
C ASN A 428 24.96 28.89 23.92
N ASP A 429 24.25 27.94 23.29
CA ASP A 429 24.81 26.94 22.37
C ASP A 429 24.12 27.04 21.00
N LEU A 430 24.85 26.77 19.92
CA LEU A 430 24.36 26.87 18.54
C LEU A 430 23.74 25.57 18.01
N ARG A 431 23.90 24.45 18.74
CA ARG A 431 23.36 23.15 18.36
C ARG A 431 21.90 22.99 18.75
N GLY A 432 21.16 22.20 17.97
CA GLY A 432 19.72 22.01 18.12
C GLY A 432 18.95 23.30 17.83
N LYS A 433 19.34 24.00 16.76
CA LYS A 433 18.87 25.33 16.37
C LYS A 433 18.69 25.43 14.85
N ILE A 434 17.95 26.44 14.42
CA ILE A 434 18.13 27.04 13.09
C ILE A 434 18.62 28.47 13.31
N LEU A 435 19.80 28.76 12.77
CA LEU A 435 20.48 30.04 12.90
C LEU A 435 20.08 30.95 11.74
N ARG A 436 20.10 32.27 11.97
CA ARG A 436 19.83 33.27 10.93
C ARG A 436 20.81 34.43 11.03
N ILE A 437 21.61 34.63 10.00
CA ILE A 437 22.65 35.67 9.92
C ILE A 437 22.61 36.38 8.58
N HIS A 438 23.29 37.52 8.46
CA HIS A 438 23.57 38.14 7.16
C HIS A 438 25.08 38.10 6.90
N PRO A 439 25.56 37.25 5.96
CA PRO A 439 26.98 37.17 5.63
C PRO A 439 27.49 38.47 4.98
N GLU A 440 28.71 38.87 5.33
CA GLU A 440 29.36 40.08 4.79
C GLU A 440 30.51 39.71 3.84
N ALA A 441 30.86 40.65 2.96
CA ALA A 441 31.85 40.45 1.91
C ALA A 441 33.25 40.05 2.40
N ASP A 442 33.63 40.50 3.59
CA ASP A 442 34.94 40.25 4.20
C ASP A 442 35.03 38.88 4.91
N GLY A 443 33.92 38.14 4.98
CA GLY A 443 33.81 36.88 5.70
C GLY A 443 33.27 37.01 7.12
N THR A 444 32.92 38.22 7.58
CA THR A 444 32.17 38.42 8.81
C THR A 444 30.66 38.22 8.58
N TYR A 445 29.84 38.43 9.60
CA TYR A 445 28.39 38.44 9.48
C TYR A 445 27.78 39.46 10.44
N THR A 446 26.59 39.94 10.09
CA THR A 446 25.75 40.77 10.96
C THR A 446 24.55 39.98 11.47
N ILE A 447 23.98 40.43 12.59
CA ILE A 447 22.79 39.81 13.20
C ILE A 447 21.53 40.55 12.71
N PRO A 448 20.61 39.87 12.01
CA PRO A 448 19.34 40.44 11.59
C PRO A 448 18.42 40.80 12.77
N ASP A 449 17.52 41.76 12.56
CA ASP A 449 16.45 42.05 13.54
C ASP A 449 15.43 40.92 13.59
N GLY A 450 14.91 40.61 14.78
CA GLY A 450 13.87 39.59 14.97
C GLY A 450 14.38 38.17 15.21
N ASN A 451 15.69 37.98 15.44
CA ASN A 451 16.22 36.75 16.03
C ASN A 451 15.71 36.60 17.48
N LEU A 452 15.77 35.37 18.00
CA LEU A 452 15.18 35.02 19.29
C LEU A 452 15.81 35.78 20.46
N PHE A 453 17.12 36.07 20.36
CA PHE A 453 17.87 36.75 21.41
C PHE A 453 18.42 38.11 20.95
N PRO A 454 18.65 39.06 21.89
CA PRO A 454 19.19 40.38 21.56
C PRO A 454 20.57 40.33 20.91
N LYS A 455 20.86 41.29 20.01
CA LYS A 455 22.13 41.36 19.25
C LYS A 455 23.39 41.49 20.11
N ASP A 456 23.26 41.98 21.34
CA ASP A 456 24.38 42.13 22.28
C ASP A 456 24.74 40.81 23.00
N GLY A 457 23.98 39.74 22.76
CA GLY A 457 24.20 38.43 23.35
C GLY A 457 23.82 38.32 24.83
N SER A 458 23.11 39.30 25.40
CA SER A 458 22.88 39.37 26.85
C SER A 458 21.98 38.26 27.41
N GLN A 459 21.20 37.57 26.56
CA GLN A 459 20.24 36.53 26.96
C GLN A 459 20.47 35.17 26.28
N GLY A 460 21.41 35.10 25.34
CA GLY A 460 21.67 33.93 24.51
C GLY A 460 22.43 34.30 23.24
N ARG A 461 22.72 33.30 22.40
CA ARG A 461 23.41 33.49 21.12
C ARG A 461 22.53 34.29 20.15
N PRO A 462 22.98 35.48 19.70
CA PRO A 462 22.18 36.34 18.84
C PRO A 462 21.88 35.74 17.46
N GLU A 463 22.61 34.71 17.05
CA GLU A 463 22.41 33.98 15.79
C GLU A 463 21.14 33.13 15.77
N ILE A 464 20.58 32.78 16.94
CA ILE A 464 19.47 31.83 17.05
C ILE A 464 18.16 32.47 16.57
N PHE A 465 17.54 31.86 15.56
CA PHE A 465 16.18 32.18 15.12
C PHE A 465 15.17 31.15 15.65
N VAL A 466 15.46 29.87 15.44
CA VAL A 466 14.70 28.74 16.01
C VAL A 466 15.57 28.04 17.06
N MET A 467 14.98 27.78 18.23
CA MET A 467 15.58 26.99 19.30
C MET A 467 14.78 25.73 19.56
N GLY A 468 15.43 24.68 20.06
CA GLY A 468 14.75 23.48 20.53
C GLY A 468 14.44 22.50 19.43
N CYS A 469 15.40 22.28 18.53
CA CYS A 469 15.35 21.23 17.50
C CYS A 469 16.20 20.03 17.93
N ARG A 470 15.89 18.84 17.40
CA ARG A 470 16.72 17.63 17.57
C ARG A 470 17.64 17.45 16.37
N ASN A 471 17.08 17.17 15.21
CA ASN A 471 17.76 17.01 13.94
C ASN A 471 16.97 17.73 12.83
N PRO A 472 17.03 19.07 12.76
CA PRO A 472 16.34 19.85 11.73
C PRO A 472 17.06 19.65 10.39
N PHE A 473 16.64 18.66 9.60
CA PHE A 473 17.50 18.15 8.52
C PHE A 473 17.41 18.98 7.24
N ARG A 474 16.24 19.08 6.61
CA ARG A 474 16.03 19.94 5.42
C ARG A 474 15.07 21.07 5.73
N THR A 475 15.49 22.27 5.35
CA THR A 475 14.75 23.51 5.57
C THR A 475 14.33 24.13 4.25
N SER A 476 13.24 24.89 4.27
CA SER A 476 12.78 25.66 3.13
C SER A 476 12.10 26.94 3.59
N ILE A 477 12.32 28.02 2.85
CA ILE A 477 11.80 29.35 3.18
C ILE A 477 10.78 29.72 2.12
N ASP A 478 9.56 30.00 2.55
CA ASP A 478 8.57 30.57 1.66
C ASP A 478 8.93 32.04 1.36
N LYS A 479 9.28 32.29 0.11
CA LYS A 479 9.70 33.59 -0.41
C LYS A 479 8.64 34.68 -0.32
N HIS A 480 7.35 34.32 -0.24
CA HIS A 480 6.24 35.28 -0.17
C HIS A 480 5.89 35.67 1.26
N THR A 481 5.89 34.70 2.18
CA THR A 481 5.53 34.94 3.59
C THR A 481 6.72 35.17 4.51
N GLY A 482 7.91 34.72 4.12
CA GLY A 482 9.10 34.65 4.96
C GLY A 482 9.03 33.54 6.02
N TYR A 483 8.05 32.65 5.95
CA TYR A 483 7.91 31.54 6.89
C TYR A 483 8.94 30.46 6.60
N LEU A 484 9.55 29.94 7.66
CA LEU A 484 10.53 28.85 7.60
C LEU A 484 9.83 27.52 7.90
N TYR A 485 10.06 26.53 7.06
CA TYR A 485 9.61 25.15 7.24
C TYR A 485 10.80 24.22 7.36
N TRP A 486 10.67 23.17 8.17
CA TRP A 486 11.68 22.11 8.26
C TRP A 486 11.08 20.80 8.73
N GLY A 487 11.76 19.70 8.41
CA GLY A 487 11.55 18.43 9.09
C GLY A 487 12.53 18.25 10.25
N ASP A 488 12.03 17.75 11.38
CA ASP A 488 12.82 17.44 12.57
C ASP A 488 12.64 15.96 12.94
N VAL A 489 13.74 15.21 12.90
CA VAL A 489 13.72 13.78 13.23
C VAL A 489 13.72 13.62 14.74
N GLY A 490 12.70 12.97 15.31
CA GLY A 490 12.52 12.78 16.74
C GLY A 490 13.19 11.53 17.32
N PRO A 491 12.97 11.21 18.61
CA PRO A 491 13.63 10.10 19.30
C PRO A 491 12.90 8.76 19.11
N ASP A 492 13.52 7.63 19.47
CA ASP A 492 13.12 6.30 18.98
C ASP A 492 12.16 5.48 19.86
N ALA A 493 11.57 6.08 20.91
CA ALA A 493 10.61 5.39 21.77
C ALA A 493 9.37 4.95 20.96
N ASN A 494 9.07 3.65 20.96
CA ASN A 494 7.98 3.08 20.17
C ASN A 494 6.58 3.25 20.81
N LYS A 495 6.51 3.47 22.12
CA LYS A 495 5.26 3.55 22.90
C LYS A 495 5.35 4.61 23.97
N ASP A 496 4.18 5.10 24.37
CA ASP A 496 4.07 6.03 25.49
C ASP A 496 4.44 5.31 26.79
N SER A 497 5.02 6.05 27.74
CA SER A 497 5.36 5.56 29.06
C SER A 497 4.77 6.47 30.12
N ILE A 498 3.99 5.89 31.04
CA ILE A 498 3.46 6.58 32.23
C ILE A 498 4.59 7.31 33.00
N GLY A 499 5.79 6.74 32.99
CA GLY A 499 6.94 7.31 33.69
C GLY A 499 7.80 8.27 32.86
N ARG A 500 8.14 7.92 31.62
CA ARG A 500 9.11 8.69 30.81
C ARG A 500 8.44 9.82 30.00
N GLY A 501 7.18 9.65 29.61
CA GLY A 501 6.46 10.59 28.75
C GLY A 501 6.08 9.96 27.39
N PRO A 502 5.86 10.79 26.36
CA PRO A 502 5.35 10.33 25.08
C PRO A 502 6.35 9.43 24.32
N ARG A 503 5.82 8.61 23.42
CA ARG A 503 6.61 7.98 22.35
C ARG A 503 7.28 9.03 21.47
N GLY A 504 8.19 8.61 20.63
CA GLY A 504 8.81 9.52 19.66
C GLY A 504 7.82 9.95 18.57
N TYR A 505 8.06 11.14 18.01
CA TYR A 505 7.41 11.64 16.80
C TYR A 505 8.44 12.31 15.89
N ASP A 506 8.31 12.14 14.59
CA ASP A 506 8.92 13.08 13.65
C ASP A 506 7.97 14.24 13.42
N GLU A 507 8.53 15.40 13.10
CA GLU A 507 7.80 16.65 13.00
C GLU A 507 8.09 17.35 11.68
N VAL A 508 7.05 17.87 11.05
CA VAL A 508 7.17 19.00 10.13
C VAL A 508 6.81 20.24 10.92
N ASN A 509 7.68 21.24 10.87
CA ASN A 509 7.58 22.44 11.68
C ASN A 509 7.44 23.70 10.81
N GLN A 510 6.87 24.75 11.40
CA GLN A 510 6.69 26.07 10.77
C GLN A 510 7.05 27.18 11.77
N ALA A 511 8.00 28.03 11.41
CA ALA A 511 8.32 29.24 12.14
C ALA A 511 7.86 30.48 11.37
N ARG A 512 6.78 31.10 11.86
CA ARG A 512 6.31 32.42 11.38
C ARG A 512 7.15 33.58 11.93
N LYS A 513 7.86 33.32 13.02
CA LYS A 513 8.78 34.22 13.73
C LYS A 513 9.72 33.37 14.58
N ALA A 514 10.78 33.99 15.10
CA ALA A 514 11.71 33.34 16.02
C ALA A 514 10.98 32.72 17.24
N GLY A 515 11.47 31.58 17.73
CA GLY A 515 10.79 30.85 18.80
C GLY A 515 11.54 29.63 19.34
N TYR A 516 10.99 29.05 20.41
CA TYR A 516 11.41 27.78 20.98
C TYR A 516 10.40 26.68 20.61
N PHE A 517 10.85 25.59 20.01
CA PHE A 517 10.05 24.49 19.45
C PHE A 517 10.17 23.19 20.27
N GLY A 518 10.58 23.32 21.54
CA GLY A 518 10.25 22.34 22.56
C GLY A 518 11.29 21.26 22.86
N TRP A 519 12.10 20.79 21.90
CA TRP A 519 13.09 19.74 22.20
C TRP A 519 14.17 20.24 23.21
N PRO A 520 14.60 19.44 24.20
CA PRO A 520 14.29 18.03 24.46
C PRO A 520 13.16 17.78 25.47
N TYR A 521 12.35 18.79 25.77
CA TYR A 521 11.33 18.71 26.81
C TYR A 521 9.95 18.41 26.29
N PHE A 522 9.67 18.77 25.04
CA PHE A 522 8.39 18.59 24.38
C PHE A 522 8.58 18.01 22.98
N ILE A 523 7.52 17.38 22.47
CA ILE A 523 7.45 16.81 21.13
C ILE A 523 6.00 16.83 20.61
N GLY A 524 5.80 16.84 19.29
CA GLY A 524 4.51 16.91 18.64
C GLY A 524 3.73 18.14 19.06
N ASN A 525 2.49 17.96 19.53
CA ASN A 525 1.66 19.05 20.04
C ASN A 525 2.03 19.46 21.47
N ASN A 526 3.32 19.73 21.72
CA ASN A 526 3.88 20.02 23.04
C ASN A 526 3.65 18.92 24.09
N TYR A 527 3.65 17.64 23.69
CA TYR A 527 3.61 16.52 24.62
C TYR A 527 4.87 16.52 25.50
N ALA A 528 4.71 16.66 26.81
CA ALA A 528 5.83 16.84 27.74
C ALA A 528 6.48 15.51 28.13
N TYR A 529 7.81 15.48 28.10
CA TYR A 529 8.59 14.44 28.78
C TYR A 529 8.68 14.74 30.29
N ASN A 530 8.65 13.68 31.08
CA ASN A 530 8.85 13.78 32.53
C ASN A 530 10.33 13.99 32.86
N ARG A 531 10.61 14.65 33.98
CA ARG A 531 11.98 14.68 34.51
C ARG A 531 12.40 13.27 34.91
N TYR A 532 13.63 12.89 34.57
CA TYR A 532 14.18 11.57 34.87
C TYR A 532 15.61 11.70 35.40
N ASP A 533 15.83 11.21 36.61
CA ASP A 533 17.17 11.15 37.20
C ASP A 533 17.88 9.87 36.73
N PHE A 534 18.84 10.01 35.81
CA PHE A 534 19.60 8.89 35.24
C PHE A 534 20.54 8.19 36.22
N ALA A 535 20.84 8.80 37.38
CA ALA A 535 21.64 8.15 38.43
C ALA A 535 20.80 7.27 39.33
N THR A 536 19.57 7.69 39.63
CA THR A 536 18.69 6.99 40.60
C THR A 536 17.50 6.26 39.96
N GLY A 537 17.21 6.51 38.69
CA GLY A 537 16.03 6.04 37.98
C GLY A 537 14.71 6.68 38.44
N LYS A 538 14.77 7.76 39.25
CA LYS A 538 13.59 8.41 39.81
C LYS A 538 12.90 9.30 38.78
N LEU A 539 11.57 9.23 38.80
CA LEU A 539 10.68 10.05 37.99
C LEU A 539 10.34 11.34 38.74
N GLY A 540 10.28 12.44 38.00
CA GLY A 540 9.77 13.72 38.46
C GLY A 540 8.62 14.21 37.57
N GLU A 541 8.09 15.38 37.88
CA GLU A 541 6.96 15.97 37.18
C GLU A 541 7.32 16.40 35.73
N PRO A 542 6.34 16.42 34.82
CA PRO A 542 6.50 16.99 33.47
C PRO A 542 6.84 18.48 33.54
N ARG A 543 7.50 19.00 32.51
CA ARG A 543 7.83 20.43 32.41
C ARG A 543 6.63 21.25 31.94
N ASP A 544 6.55 22.50 32.39
CA ASP A 544 5.55 23.48 31.93
C ASP A 544 5.97 24.05 30.56
N PRO A 545 5.17 23.88 29.49
CA PRO A 545 5.48 24.41 28.17
C PRO A 545 5.49 25.95 28.12
N MET A 546 4.88 26.65 29.07
CA MET A 546 4.86 28.12 29.09
C MET A 546 6.12 28.75 29.70
N ALA A 547 6.83 28.01 30.55
CA ALA A 547 8.08 28.45 31.16
C ALA A 547 9.00 27.27 31.47
N PRO A 548 9.49 26.56 30.43
CA PRO A 548 10.31 25.38 30.66
C PRO A 548 11.65 25.76 31.27
N GLU A 549 12.11 24.95 32.23
CA GLU A 549 13.40 25.17 32.87
C GLU A 549 14.48 24.32 32.20
N ASN A 550 15.70 24.84 32.05
CA ASN A 550 16.89 24.04 31.76
C ASN A 550 17.76 23.91 33.01
N THR A 551 17.71 22.72 33.62
CA THR A 551 18.41 22.39 34.87
C THR A 551 19.71 21.64 34.68
N SER A 552 20.12 21.40 33.43
CA SER A 552 21.33 20.62 33.15
C SER A 552 22.56 21.24 33.80
N PRO A 553 23.46 20.42 34.37
CA PRO A 553 24.76 20.91 34.86
C PRO A 553 25.66 21.44 33.74
N ASN A 554 25.33 21.13 32.48
CA ASN A 554 26.04 21.57 31.28
C ASN A 554 25.40 22.81 30.63
N ASN A 555 24.33 23.37 31.22
CA ASN A 555 23.71 24.60 30.71
C ASN A 555 24.57 25.82 31.06
N THR A 556 24.90 26.61 30.04
CA THR A 556 25.66 27.87 30.15
C THR A 556 24.84 29.10 29.78
N GLY A 557 23.56 28.92 29.45
CA GLY A 557 22.63 29.96 29.06
C GLY A 557 21.55 30.24 30.12
N ALA A 558 20.40 30.72 29.66
CA ALA A 558 19.26 31.00 30.53
C ALA A 558 18.71 29.72 31.17
N LYS A 559 18.28 29.83 32.42
CA LYS A 559 17.63 28.73 33.14
C LYS A 559 16.14 28.61 32.83
N ILE A 560 15.46 29.74 32.63
CA ILE A 560 14.05 29.76 32.22
C ILE A 560 14.02 30.05 30.72
N LEU A 561 13.40 29.17 29.96
CA LEU A 561 13.35 29.24 28.51
C LEU A 561 12.06 29.94 28.04
N PRO A 562 12.02 30.41 26.78
CA PRO A 562 10.78 30.90 26.17
C PRO A 562 9.69 29.82 26.14
N PRO A 563 8.41 30.21 25.99
CA PRO A 563 7.32 29.26 25.78
C PRO A 563 7.56 28.36 24.56
N ALA A 564 7.26 27.06 24.69
CA ALA A 564 7.35 26.08 23.61
C ALA A 564 6.20 26.24 22.60
N GLN A 565 6.54 26.18 21.31
CA GLN A 565 5.58 26.15 20.20
C GLN A 565 5.36 24.70 19.74
N PRO A 566 4.11 24.30 19.45
CA PRO A 566 3.82 22.95 18.98
C PRO A 566 4.28 22.75 17.53
N ALA A 567 4.50 21.49 17.16
CA ALA A 567 4.79 21.11 15.78
C ALA A 567 3.61 21.41 14.85
N TYR A 568 3.90 21.61 13.56
CA TYR A 568 2.89 21.89 12.55
C TYR A 568 2.18 20.61 12.09
N ILE A 569 2.95 19.53 11.84
CA ILE A 569 2.47 18.17 11.58
C ILE A 569 3.39 17.22 12.38
N TRP A 570 2.84 16.17 12.99
CA TRP A 570 3.63 15.19 13.76
C TRP A 570 3.13 13.77 13.60
N TYR A 571 4.05 12.80 13.61
CA TYR A 571 3.68 11.39 13.47
C TYR A 571 4.69 10.41 14.10
N PRO A 572 4.19 9.34 14.75
CA PRO A 572 5.05 8.31 15.34
C PRO A 572 5.33 7.18 14.34
N TYR A 573 6.03 6.13 14.78
CA TYR A 573 6.18 4.88 14.02
C TYR A 573 4.84 4.19 13.72
N ALA A 574 3.89 4.29 14.66
CA ALA A 574 2.52 3.79 14.51
C ALA A 574 1.64 4.78 13.71
N ASN A 575 0.39 4.41 13.47
CA ASN A 575 -0.55 5.31 12.79
C ASN A 575 -0.74 6.59 13.62
N SER A 576 -0.73 7.75 12.95
CA SER A 576 -0.96 9.03 13.61
C SER A 576 -2.46 9.27 13.72
N PRO A 577 -3.01 9.47 14.94
CA PRO A 577 -4.43 9.79 15.10
C PRO A 577 -4.78 11.17 14.51
N ASP A 578 -3.84 12.12 14.59
CA ASP A 578 -4.02 13.48 14.10
C ASP A 578 -3.78 13.59 12.59
N PHE A 579 -2.88 12.75 12.06
CA PHE A 579 -2.37 12.81 10.69
C PHE A 579 -2.31 11.43 10.03
N PRO A 580 -3.40 10.67 9.96
CA PRO A 580 -3.38 9.25 9.55
C PRO A 580 -2.78 8.99 8.16
N LEU A 581 -2.87 9.95 7.24
CA LEU A 581 -2.39 9.79 5.86
C LEU A 581 -0.86 9.57 5.77
N VAL A 582 -0.09 9.99 6.78
CA VAL A 582 1.37 9.77 6.87
C VAL A 582 1.77 8.30 7.03
N GLY A 583 0.80 7.41 7.34
CA GLY A 583 1.00 5.97 7.45
C GLY A 583 1.80 5.55 8.69
N THR A 584 2.45 4.40 8.58
CA THR A 584 3.25 3.73 9.64
C THR A 584 4.63 3.34 9.11
N GLY A 585 5.51 2.85 9.99
CA GLY A 585 6.88 2.43 9.64
C GLY A 585 7.94 3.41 10.15
N GLY A 586 9.20 3.22 9.73
CA GLY A 586 10.26 4.18 10.05
C GLY A 586 9.94 5.60 9.56
N ARG A 587 10.69 6.60 10.01
CA ARG A 587 10.33 8.00 9.82
C ARG A 587 11.56 8.89 9.70
N ASN A 588 11.49 9.86 8.81
CA ASN A 588 12.49 10.89 8.64
C ASN A 588 11.88 12.07 7.88
N ALA A 589 11.24 12.98 8.62
CA ALA A 589 10.53 14.13 8.07
C ALA A 589 11.48 15.16 7.43
N MET A 590 11.05 15.72 6.30
CA MET A 590 11.65 16.86 5.60
C MET A 590 10.56 17.78 5.06
N ALA A 591 10.88 19.05 4.82
CA ALA A 591 9.87 20.04 4.42
C ALA A 591 10.40 21.02 3.39
N GLY A 592 9.53 21.36 2.44
CA GLY A 592 9.77 22.28 1.35
C GLY A 592 9.70 21.63 -0.02
N PRO A 593 9.54 22.44 -1.08
CA PRO A 593 9.25 23.87 -1.06
C PRO A 593 7.74 24.19 -0.94
N VAL A 594 7.41 25.47 -0.72
CA VAL A 594 6.06 26.01 -0.97
C VAL A 594 5.99 26.47 -2.42
N PHE A 595 5.01 25.98 -3.18
CA PHE A 595 4.87 26.32 -4.59
C PHE A 595 3.97 27.53 -4.79
N HIS A 596 4.47 28.57 -5.46
CA HIS A 596 3.67 29.72 -5.89
C HIS A 596 3.68 29.81 -7.41
N LEU A 597 2.51 29.67 -8.03
CA LEU A 597 2.32 29.61 -9.49
C LEU A 597 2.93 30.82 -10.20
N ASN A 598 2.79 32.00 -9.58
CA ASN A 598 3.22 33.28 -10.15
C ASN A 598 4.74 33.50 -10.15
N ASP A 599 5.51 32.63 -9.49
CA ASP A 599 6.98 32.70 -9.49
C ASP A 599 7.58 32.13 -10.78
N TYR A 600 6.78 31.39 -11.56
CA TYR A 600 7.24 30.64 -12.73
C TYR A 600 6.52 31.10 -14.00
N PRO A 601 7.18 31.06 -15.17
CA PRO A 601 6.58 31.47 -16.43
C PRO A 601 5.46 30.51 -16.83
N ASP A 602 4.42 31.04 -17.49
CA ASP A 602 3.34 30.21 -18.03
C ASP A 602 3.84 29.34 -19.18
N ASN A 603 3.97 28.03 -18.90
CA ASN A 603 4.47 27.05 -19.85
C ASN A 603 3.86 25.66 -19.54
N PRO A 604 3.86 24.72 -20.52
CA PRO A 604 3.20 23.43 -20.36
C PRO A 604 3.85 22.47 -19.33
N ALA A 605 5.08 22.74 -18.89
CA ALA A 605 5.83 21.93 -17.93
C ALA A 605 5.74 22.44 -16.49
N ARG A 606 5.27 23.68 -16.28
CA ARG A 606 5.03 24.25 -14.95
C ARG A 606 3.91 23.50 -14.23
N PHE A 607 4.08 23.24 -12.94
CA PHE A 607 3.02 22.65 -12.12
C PHE A 607 1.73 23.50 -12.15
N PRO A 608 0.54 22.87 -12.15
CA PRO A 608 -0.71 23.60 -12.34
C PRO A 608 -1.12 24.41 -11.10
N ALA A 609 -2.06 25.34 -11.31
CA ALA A 609 -2.60 26.24 -10.28
C ALA A 609 -3.16 25.54 -9.03
N TYR A 610 -3.47 24.24 -9.11
CA TYR A 610 -3.88 23.45 -7.97
C TYR A 610 -2.88 23.45 -6.82
N TYR A 611 -1.58 23.47 -7.12
CA TYR A 611 -0.52 23.45 -6.10
C TYR A 611 -0.14 24.84 -5.58
N ASP A 612 -0.76 25.90 -6.09
CA ASP A 612 -0.48 27.27 -5.67
C ASP A 612 -0.72 27.45 -4.16
N GLY A 613 0.28 27.97 -3.45
CA GLY A 613 0.31 28.14 -2.01
C GLY A 613 0.46 26.85 -1.18
N LYS A 614 0.64 25.68 -1.80
CA LYS A 614 0.78 24.40 -1.07
C LYS A 614 2.23 24.14 -0.68
N LEU A 615 2.40 23.59 0.53
CA LEU A 615 3.70 23.09 1.01
C LEU A 615 3.88 21.64 0.56
N PHE A 616 4.99 21.34 -0.09
CA PHE A 616 5.45 19.97 -0.26
C PHE A 616 6.27 19.56 0.97
N THR A 617 5.91 18.44 1.58
CA THR A 617 6.70 17.80 2.64
C THR A 617 6.88 16.34 2.30
N TYR A 618 8.00 15.75 2.68
CA TYR A 618 8.37 14.41 2.25
C TYR A 618 9.07 13.66 3.37
N ASP A 619 8.99 12.34 3.32
CA ASP A 619 9.64 11.46 4.29
C ASP A 619 10.63 10.53 3.59
N TRP A 620 11.86 10.53 4.12
CA TRP A 620 12.97 9.77 3.54
C TRP A 620 12.84 8.27 3.76
N ILE A 621 12.25 7.80 4.86
CA ILE A 621 12.06 6.35 5.11
C ILE A 621 10.82 5.85 4.37
N ARG A 622 9.68 6.54 4.53
CA ARG A 622 8.38 6.08 4.06
C ARG A 622 8.15 6.32 2.57
N GLY A 623 9.03 7.08 1.93
CA GLY A 623 9.03 7.27 0.49
C GLY A 623 7.72 7.88 -0.01
N TRP A 624 7.25 8.96 0.61
CA TRP A 624 6.09 9.72 0.13
C TRP A 624 6.39 11.21 0.06
N ILE A 625 5.60 11.92 -0.75
CA ILE A 625 5.48 13.38 -0.74
C ILE A 625 4.02 13.70 -0.38
N MET A 626 3.79 14.67 0.50
CA MET A 626 2.48 15.24 0.79
C MET A 626 2.39 16.65 0.23
N SER A 627 1.24 16.95 -0.36
CA SER A 627 0.82 18.29 -0.74
C SER A 627 -0.09 18.82 0.37
N VAL A 628 0.41 19.81 1.12
CA VAL A 628 -0.29 20.39 2.28
C VAL A 628 -0.98 21.68 1.85
N THR A 629 -2.31 21.69 1.96
CA THR A 629 -3.15 22.85 1.71
C THR A 629 -3.15 23.75 2.93
N MET A 630 -2.86 25.03 2.72
CA MET A 630 -2.83 26.05 3.78
C MET A 630 -3.84 27.16 3.48
N ASP A 631 -4.36 27.80 4.53
CA ASP A 631 -5.12 29.04 4.37
C ASP A 631 -4.18 30.24 4.09
N SER A 632 -4.75 31.40 3.81
CA SER A 632 -3.96 32.62 3.53
C SER A 632 -3.09 33.10 4.70
N ALA A 633 -3.30 32.59 5.92
CA ALA A 633 -2.47 32.87 7.09
C ALA A 633 -1.39 31.80 7.31
N GLY A 634 -1.31 30.78 6.45
CA GLY A 634 -0.38 29.66 6.54
C GLY A 634 -0.78 28.62 7.58
N ASN A 635 -2.05 28.55 7.98
CA ASN A 635 -2.56 27.49 8.87
C ASN A 635 -2.87 26.22 8.06
N PHE A 636 -2.66 25.05 8.68
CA PHE A 636 -3.00 23.76 8.08
C PHE A 636 -4.51 23.66 7.84
N VAL A 637 -4.90 23.27 6.62
CA VAL A 637 -6.30 22.99 6.26
C VAL A 637 -6.49 21.51 5.98
N SER A 638 -5.65 20.95 5.11
CA SER A 638 -5.68 19.54 4.72
C SER A 638 -4.36 19.12 4.09
N MET A 639 -4.18 17.82 3.87
CA MET A 639 -3.07 17.30 3.08
C MET A 639 -3.50 16.07 2.28
N GLU A 640 -2.78 15.82 1.20
CA GLU A 640 -2.99 14.68 0.31
C GLU A 640 -1.63 14.08 -0.09
N ARG A 641 -1.62 12.79 -0.44
CA ARG A 641 -0.43 12.18 -1.05
C ARG A 641 -0.24 12.75 -2.45
N PHE A 642 0.94 13.27 -2.72
CA PHE A 642 1.37 13.72 -4.03
C PHE A 642 1.98 12.53 -4.78
N LEU A 643 1.33 12.12 -5.87
CA LEU A 643 1.75 11.02 -6.75
C LEU A 643 1.98 9.68 -6.01
N PRO A 644 0.95 9.13 -5.33
CA PRO A 644 1.06 7.89 -4.56
C PRO A 644 1.37 6.63 -5.39
N GLY A 645 1.18 6.66 -6.71
CA GLY A 645 1.56 5.60 -7.63
C GLY A 645 3.06 5.57 -7.99
N ILE A 646 3.83 6.59 -7.61
CA ILE A 646 5.28 6.66 -7.83
C ILE A 646 6.06 6.18 -6.61
N HIS A 647 6.99 5.24 -6.81
CA HIS A 647 7.96 4.84 -5.80
C HIS A 647 9.16 5.79 -5.74
N TRP A 648 9.57 6.16 -4.52
CA TRP A 648 10.66 7.09 -4.23
C TRP A 648 11.79 6.40 -3.47
N ASN A 649 13.05 6.59 -3.88
CA ASN A 649 14.22 5.93 -3.26
C ASN A 649 14.89 6.85 -2.24
N ASN A 650 14.21 7.10 -1.13
CA ASN A 650 14.74 7.88 -0.01
C ASN A 650 15.12 9.32 -0.40
N MET A 651 14.12 10.12 -0.75
CA MET A 651 14.28 11.53 -1.13
C MET A 651 14.93 12.32 0.00
N ILE A 652 16.01 13.03 -0.32
CA ILE A 652 16.81 13.78 0.67
C ILE A 652 16.82 15.29 0.41
N ASP A 653 16.48 15.73 -0.81
CA ASP A 653 16.34 17.14 -1.13
C ASP A 653 15.46 17.37 -2.36
N VAL A 654 14.77 18.51 -2.41
CA VAL A 654 13.81 18.87 -3.46
C VAL A 654 13.90 20.37 -3.78
N VAL A 655 14.07 20.70 -5.06
CA VAL A 655 14.09 22.09 -5.54
C VAL A 655 13.14 22.29 -6.73
N MET A 656 12.53 23.49 -6.80
CA MET A 656 11.80 23.92 -8.00
C MET A 656 12.76 24.58 -8.99
N SER A 657 12.66 24.25 -10.26
CA SER A 657 13.40 24.95 -11.31
C SER A 657 12.76 26.30 -11.62
N PRO A 658 13.48 27.20 -12.33
CA PRO A 658 12.89 28.44 -12.85
C PRO A 658 11.74 28.24 -13.85
N GLN A 659 11.51 27.01 -14.35
CA GLN A 659 10.39 26.66 -15.22
C GLN A 659 9.16 26.19 -14.45
N GLY A 660 9.29 25.93 -13.13
CA GLY A 660 8.22 25.47 -12.27
C GLY A 660 7.94 23.97 -12.33
N ASP A 661 8.94 23.19 -12.77
CA ASP A 661 9.03 21.73 -12.56
C ASP A 661 10.03 21.41 -11.43
N MET A 662 10.08 20.15 -11.00
CA MET A 662 10.73 19.77 -9.74
C MET A 662 11.92 18.85 -9.97
N PHE A 663 13.03 19.13 -9.29
CA PHE A 663 14.21 18.27 -9.24
C PHE A 663 14.42 17.75 -7.82
N MET A 664 14.93 16.52 -7.71
CA MET A 664 15.06 15.84 -6.43
C MET A 664 16.35 15.04 -6.37
N LEU A 665 16.94 14.96 -5.18
CA LEU A 665 17.98 13.99 -4.85
C LEU A 665 17.36 12.81 -4.10
N GLU A 666 17.67 11.62 -4.56
CA GLU A 666 17.39 10.35 -3.89
C GLU A 666 18.71 9.83 -3.29
N TYR A 667 18.75 9.61 -1.98
CA TYR A 667 19.95 9.16 -1.27
C TYR A 667 20.29 7.69 -1.54
N GLY A 668 19.29 6.90 -1.96
CA GLY A 668 19.40 5.46 -2.12
C GLY A 668 19.20 4.71 -0.82
N THR A 669 19.10 3.38 -0.92
CA THR A 669 18.65 2.54 0.19
C THR A 669 19.71 2.32 1.27
N VAL A 670 21.01 2.33 0.94
CA VAL A 670 22.07 1.98 1.91
C VAL A 670 22.71 3.22 2.54
N TRP A 671 22.71 3.32 3.87
CA TRP A 671 23.36 4.42 4.60
C TRP A 671 24.88 4.39 4.47
N PHE A 672 25.51 5.55 4.29
CA PHE A 672 26.97 5.69 4.30
C PHE A 672 27.72 5.04 3.12
N HIS A 673 27.01 4.78 2.02
CA HIS A 673 27.51 4.05 0.87
C HIS A 673 27.23 4.75 -0.46
N LEU A 674 28.03 4.37 -1.47
CA LEU A 674 27.67 4.59 -2.86
C LEU A 674 26.53 3.65 -3.22
N ASN A 675 25.44 4.22 -3.71
CA ASN A 675 24.16 3.54 -3.87
C ASN A 675 23.78 3.46 -5.35
N PRO A 676 23.62 2.26 -5.94
CA PRO A 676 23.14 2.10 -7.32
C PRO A 676 21.78 2.75 -7.59
N ASP A 677 20.98 2.94 -6.55
CA ASP A 677 19.65 3.54 -6.59
C ASP A 677 19.60 5.00 -6.09
N ALA A 678 20.72 5.56 -5.64
CA ALA A 678 20.82 7.00 -5.36
C ALA A 678 20.87 7.78 -6.67
N ARG A 679 19.97 8.75 -6.82
CA ARG A 679 19.63 9.34 -8.12
C ARG A 679 19.48 10.85 -8.07
N LEU A 680 19.79 11.49 -9.19
CA LEU A 680 19.24 12.80 -9.54
C LEU A 680 18.01 12.59 -10.40
N VAL A 681 16.87 13.12 -9.96
CA VAL A 681 15.57 12.90 -10.58
C VAL A 681 14.96 14.23 -11.02
N HIS A 682 14.35 14.23 -12.20
CA HIS A 682 13.55 15.32 -12.74
C HIS A 682 12.09 14.86 -12.83
N LEU A 683 11.20 15.55 -12.13
CA LEU A 683 9.77 15.32 -12.18
C LEU A 683 9.12 16.33 -13.12
N THR A 684 8.77 15.88 -14.32
CA THR A 684 8.16 16.71 -15.35
C THR A 684 6.64 16.65 -15.29
N TYR A 685 5.96 17.75 -15.62
CA TYR A 685 4.50 17.79 -15.79
C TYR A 685 4.12 17.99 -17.26
N THR A 686 3.00 17.41 -17.69
CA THR A 686 2.42 17.59 -19.03
C THR A 686 0.98 18.11 -18.95
N ALA A 687 0.81 19.41 -19.23
CA ALA A 687 -0.53 20.02 -19.34
C ALA A 687 -1.30 19.57 -20.60
N GLY A 688 -0.57 19.24 -21.68
CA GLY A 688 -1.12 18.90 -22.99
C GLY A 688 -1.30 17.39 -23.21
N ASN A 689 -1.05 16.97 -24.46
CA ASN A 689 -1.10 15.57 -24.88
C ASN A 689 0.04 14.76 -24.22
N ARG A 690 -0.31 13.70 -23.49
CA ARG A 690 0.62 12.85 -22.76
C ARG A 690 1.28 11.84 -23.69
N PRO A 691 2.53 11.44 -23.42
CA PRO A 691 3.13 10.32 -24.12
C PRO A 691 2.33 9.03 -23.90
N PRO A 692 2.26 8.16 -24.93
CA PRO A 692 1.61 6.86 -24.78
C PRO A 692 2.38 5.95 -23.80
N VAL A 693 1.66 5.08 -23.11
CA VAL A 693 2.22 4.06 -22.21
C VAL A 693 2.28 2.72 -22.94
N PRO A 694 3.48 2.21 -23.28
CA PRO A 694 3.64 0.89 -23.87
C PRO A 694 3.33 -0.20 -22.84
N ASP A 695 2.68 -1.28 -23.31
CA ASP A 695 2.61 -2.58 -22.65
C ASP A 695 3.19 -3.62 -23.60
N LEU A 696 3.92 -4.62 -23.11
CA LEU A 696 4.53 -5.65 -23.94
C LEU A 696 4.49 -6.99 -23.22
N THR A 697 3.84 -7.97 -23.84
CA THR A 697 3.75 -9.35 -23.35
C THR A 697 4.18 -10.32 -24.45
N ALA A 698 4.65 -11.51 -24.05
CA ALA A 698 5.08 -12.58 -24.94
C ALA A 698 4.48 -13.93 -24.47
N THR A 699 4.12 -14.82 -25.40
CA THR A 699 3.59 -16.16 -25.06
C THR A 699 4.63 -17.09 -24.43
N LYS A 700 5.91 -16.84 -24.72
CA LYS A 700 7.08 -17.51 -24.16
C LYS A 700 8.22 -16.50 -24.13
N ASP A 701 8.97 -16.46 -23.05
CA ASP A 701 10.22 -15.69 -22.90
C ASP A 701 11.46 -16.59 -22.96
N VAL A 702 11.28 -17.90 -22.81
CA VAL A 702 12.31 -18.93 -22.96
C VAL A 702 11.80 -20.16 -23.72
N GLY A 703 12.69 -20.86 -24.42
CA GLY A 703 12.40 -22.14 -25.07
C GLY A 703 13.51 -22.58 -26.02
N ALA A 704 13.43 -23.80 -26.52
CA ALA A 704 14.43 -24.33 -27.43
C ALA A 704 14.27 -23.79 -28.86
N ALA A 705 15.39 -23.75 -29.60
CA ALA A 705 15.36 -23.40 -31.01
C ALA A 705 14.72 -24.53 -31.87
N PRO A 706 13.95 -24.20 -32.93
CA PRO A 706 13.39 -22.89 -33.21
C PRO A 706 12.22 -22.56 -32.25
N LEU A 707 12.14 -21.30 -31.79
CA LEU A 707 11.11 -20.83 -30.87
C LEU A 707 10.16 -19.84 -31.54
N VAL A 708 8.86 -20.19 -31.62
CA VAL A 708 7.82 -19.26 -32.08
C VAL A 708 7.23 -18.53 -30.88
N VAL A 709 7.31 -17.20 -30.90
CA VAL A 709 6.78 -16.33 -29.85
C VAL A 709 5.76 -15.38 -30.45
N ASN A 710 4.58 -15.30 -29.82
CA ASN A 710 3.59 -14.28 -30.12
C ASN A 710 3.71 -13.17 -29.07
N PHE A 711 3.81 -11.94 -29.55
CA PHE A 711 3.91 -10.74 -28.74
C PHE A 711 2.63 -9.93 -28.87
N SER A 712 2.22 -9.33 -27.76
CA SER A 712 1.07 -8.45 -27.70
C SER A 712 1.43 -7.19 -26.92
N ALA A 713 1.14 -6.06 -27.54
CA ALA A 713 1.15 -4.73 -26.96
C ALA A 713 -0.27 -4.15 -26.86
N ALA A 714 -1.29 -5.01 -26.89
CA ALA A 714 -2.70 -4.63 -26.96
C ALA A 714 -3.19 -3.87 -25.72
N LYS A 715 -2.49 -3.96 -24.58
CA LYS A 715 -2.81 -3.17 -23.38
C LYS A 715 -2.03 -1.84 -23.32
N SER A 716 -1.26 -1.51 -24.36
CA SER A 716 -0.65 -0.18 -24.47
C SER A 716 -1.76 0.87 -24.46
N LYS A 717 -1.53 1.98 -23.77
CA LYS A 717 -2.56 2.95 -23.43
C LYS A 717 -2.14 4.34 -23.82
N ASP A 718 -3.04 5.06 -24.46
CA ASP A 718 -2.99 6.51 -24.55
C ASP A 718 -3.97 7.08 -23.53
N TYR A 719 -3.52 7.97 -22.64
CA TYR A 719 -4.41 8.53 -21.63
C TYR A 719 -5.32 9.63 -22.18
N ASP A 720 -5.00 10.21 -23.33
CA ASP A 720 -5.79 11.24 -24.03
C ASP A 720 -6.81 10.63 -25.01
N GLY A 721 -6.73 9.31 -25.23
CA GLY A 721 -7.67 8.52 -26.02
C GLY A 721 -7.34 8.49 -27.51
N ASP A 722 -6.11 8.82 -27.89
CA ASP A 722 -5.63 8.72 -29.26
C ASP A 722 -5.43 7.25 -29.69
N ASN A 723 -5.56 7.00 -31.00
CA ASN A 723 -5.18 5.71 -31.58
C ASN A 723 -3.64 5.59 -31.62
N LEU A 724 -3.12 4.44 -31.21
CA LEU A 724 -1.69 4.15 -31.19
C LEU A 724 -1.21 3.49 -32.49
N GLU A 725 -0.03 3.90 -32.93
CA GLU A 725 0.77 3.20 -33.95
C GLU A 725 1.89 2.39 -33.28
N TYR A 726 2.25 1.24 -33.85
CA TYR A 726 3.21 0.30 -33.26
C TYR A 726 4.35 0.00 -34.21
N THR A 727 5.58 0.09 -33.72
CA THR A 727 6.80 -0.31 -34.43
C THR A 727 7.53 -1.39 -33.63
N TRP A 728 7.83 -2.51 -34.29
CA TRP A 728 8.51 -3.66 -33.70
C TRP A 728 9.94 -3.76 -34.22
N MET A 729 10.89 -4.01 -33.32
CA MET A 729 12.32 -4.15 -33.60
C MET A 729 12.86 -5.40 -32.90
N ILE A 730 13.75 -6.14 -33.55
CA ILE A 730 14.55 -7.20 -32.93
C ILE A 730 16.02 -6.82 -33.11
N GLY A 731 16.70 -6.49 -32.01
CA GLY A 731 17.94 -5.71 -32.08
C GLY A 731 17.72 -4.40 -32.84
N ASP A 732 18.58 -4.13 -33.84
CA ASP A 732 18.48 -2.92 -34.68
C ASP A 732 17.59 -3.10 -35.93
N GLN A 733 16.94 -4.25 -36.10
CA GLN A 733 16.15 -4.55 -37.30
C GLN A 733 14.66 -4.36 -37.07
N LYS A 734 14.02 -3.53 -37.91
CA LYS A 734 12.56 -3.38 -37.95
C LYS A 734 11.91 -4.65 -38.50
N VAL A 735 10.93 -5.18 -37.78
CA VAL A 735 10.16 -6.37 -38.17
C VAL A 735 8.68 -6.04 -38.36
N SER A 736 8.00 -6.83 -39.18
CA SER A 736 6.57 -6.63 -39.47
C SER A 736 5.69 -7.16 -38.34
N GLY A 737 4.81 -6.30 -37.82
CA GLY A 737 3.71 -6.68 -36.93
C GLY A 737 2.34 -6.35 -37.54
N ASN A 738 1.27 -6.84 -36.91
CA ASN A 738 -0.11 -6.47 -37.20
C ASN A 738 -0.63 -5.53 -36.11
N GLY A 739 -0.23 -4.26 -36.19
CA GLY A 739 -0.50 -3.26 -35.16
C GLY A 739 0.09 -3.67 -33.81
N ALA A 740 -0.78 -3.83 -32.81
CA ALA A 740 -0.40 -4.19 -31.45
C ALA A 740 0.07 -5.64 -31.28
N THR A 741 0.10 -6.46 -32.33
CA THR A 741 0.54 -7.87 -32.22
C THR A 741 1.66 -8.16 -33.19
N MET A 742 2.59 -9.05 -32.81
CA MET A 742 3.66 -9.52 -33.69
C MET A 742 3.99 -10.97 -33.36
N THR A 743 4.11 -11.83 -34.37
CA THR A 743 4.60 -13.20 -34.22
C THR A 743 5.98 -13.30 -34.84
N HIS A 744 6.94 -13.86 -34.10
CA HIS A 744 8.29 -14.09 -34.61
C HIS A 744 8.76 -15.53 -34.35
N ASN A 745 9.51 -16.09 -35.31
CA ASN A 745 10.13 -17.41 -35.19
C ASN A 745 11.65 -17.23 -35.05
N PHE A 746 12.17 -17.43 -33.85
CA PHE A 746 13.60 -17.39 -33.58
C PHE A 746 14.23 -18.73 -33.96
N ALA A 747 14.88 -18.78 -35.11
CA ALA A 747 15.42 -20.01 -35.67
C ALA A 747 16.66 -20.53 -34.92
N ASP A 748 17.50 -19.62 -34.43
CA ASP A 748 18.82 -19.94 -33.86
C ASP A 748 18.85 -19.67 -32.34
N PRO A 749 19.60 -20.47 -31.56
CA PRO A 749 19.86 -20.17 -30.16
C PRO A 749 20.50 -18.79 -29.97
N GLY A 750 20.02 -18.03 -29.00
CA GLY A 750 20.42 -16.64 -28.81
C GLY A 750 19.61 -15.93 -27.73
N ILE A 751 20.14 -14.82 -27.25
CA ILE A 751 19.39 -13.84 -26.44
C ILE A 751 18.98 -12.72 -27.38
N TYR A 752 17.68 -12.51 -27.53
CA TYR A 752 17.10 -11.53 -28.45
C TYR A 752 16.32 -10.47 -27.69
N ASP A 753 16.68 -9.21 -27.88
CA ASP A 753 15.91 -8.08 -27.36
C ASP A 753 14.89 -7.64 -28.41
N VAL A 754 13.61 -7.79 -28.06
CA VAL A 754 12.47 -7.36 -28.87
C VAL A 754 11.96 -6.05 -28.32
N LYS A 755 12.23 -4.96 -29.04
CA LYS A 755 11.77 -3.61 -28.70
C LYS A 755 10.48 -3.28 -29.43
N MET A 756 9.46 -2.91 -28.67
CA MET A 756 8.20 -2.39 -29.17
C MET A 756 8.14 -0.89 -28.87
N THR A 757 7.82 -0.09 -29.89
CA THR A 757 7.60 1.36 -29.77
C THR A 757 6.16 1.69 -30.10
N VAL A 758 5.47 2.40 -29.22
CA VAL A 758 4.16 3.00 -29.46
C VAL A 758 4.31 4.48 -29.78
N SER A 759 3.49 4.99 -30.69
CA SER A 759 3.37 6.42 -30.97
C SER A 759 1.93 6.88 -31.04
N ASP A 760 1.65 8.07 -30.52
CA ASP A 760 0.33 8.70 -30.60
C ASP A 760 0.20 9.61 -31.84
N LYS A 761 -0.97 10.23 -32.00
CA LYS A 761 -1.27 11.12 -33.13
C LYS A 761 -0.58 12.48 -33.05
N ALA A 762 -0.22 12.92 -31.84
CA ALA A 762 0.56 14.14 -31.63
C ALA A 762 2.06 13.94 -31.95
N GLY A 763 2.49 12.70 -32.13
CA GLY A 763 3.86 12.30 -32.45
C GLY A 763 4.70 11.96 -31.23
N ASN A 764 4.14 11.87 -30.02
CA ASN A 764 4.89 11.36 -28.88
C ASN A 764 5.10 9.86 -29.05
N THR A 765 6.24 9.37 -28.58
CA THR A 765 6.60 7.95 -28.67
C THR A 765 7.14 7.43 -27.35
N ALA A 766 6.89 6.15 -27.06
CA ALA A 766 7.48 5.43 -25.93
C ALA A 766 7.80 3.99 -26.33
N SER A 767 8.70 3.32 -25.61
CA SER A 767 9.12 1.95 -25.95
C SER A 767 9.29 1.04 -24.75
N LEU A 768 9.07 -0.26 -24.95
CA LEU A 768 9.48 -1.34 -24.05
C LEU A 768 10.35 -2.35 -24.80
N THR A 769 11.22 -3.03 -24.07
CA THR A 769 12.05 -4.12 -24.59
C THR A 769 11.79 -5.38 -23.76
N GLN A 770 11.48 -6.49 -24.45
CA GLN A 770 11.37 -7.82 -23.86
C GLN A 770 12.52 -8.68 -24.37
N THR A 771 13.24 -9.30 -23.45
CA THR A 771 14.29 -10.26 -23.80
C THR A 771 13.68 -11.66 -23.97
N ILE A 772 14.03 -12.32 -25.07
CA ILE A 772 13.69 -13.71 -25.38
C ILE A 772 14.96 -14.56 -25.39
N ARG A 773 14.95 -15.66 -24.63
CA ARG A 773 16.07 -16.59 -24.47
C ARG A 773 15.78 -17.86 -25.26
N VAL A 774 16.50 -18.07 -26.34
CA VAL A 774 16.28 -19.19 -27.26
C VAL A 774 17.44 -20.16 -27.13
N GLY A 775 17.14 -21.44 -26.93
CA GLY A 775 18.14 -22.52 -26.88
C GLY A 775 18.07 -23.44 -25.66
N ASN A 776 17.07 -23.32 -24.80
CA ASN A 776 16.81 -24.26 -23.70
C ASN A 776 15.28 -24.35 -23.47
N GLU A 777 14.67 -25.53 -23.59
CA GLU A 777 13.25 -25.74 -23.27
C GLU A 777 13.09 -26.05 -21.77
N PRO A 778 12.05 -25.54 -21.08
CA PRO A 778 11.78 -25.99 -19.72
C PRO A 778 11.56 -27.51 -19.65
N PRO A 779 12.12 -28.21 -18.64
CA PRO A 779 11.96 -29.65 -18.51
C PRO A 779 10.51 -30.04 -18.17
N SER A 780 10.16 -31.29 -18.43
CA SER A 780 8.88 -31.90 -18.03
C SER A 780 9.13 -32.97 -16.97
N VAL A 781 8.40 -32.88 -15.86
CA VAL A 781 8.42 -33.84 -14.73
C VAL A 781 7.02 -34.40 -14.57
N ALA A 782 6.89 -35.73 -14.44
CA ALA A 782 5.61 -36.40 -14.26
C ALA A 782 5.71 -37.63 -13.35
N TRP A 783 4.77 -37.80 -12.44
CA TRP A 783 4.62 -39.02 -11.65
C TRP A 783 3.91 -40.14 -12.42
N LYS A 784 4.38 -41.38 -12.23
CA LYS A 784 3.72 -42.63 -12.62
C LYS A 784 3.61 -43.53 -11.41
N LEU A 785 2.39 -43.85 -11.00
CA LEU A 785 2.13 -44.71 -9.84
C LEU A 785 1.56 -46.06 -10.29
N ASP A 786 2.03 -47.15 -9.68
CA ASP A 786 1.54 -48.51 -9.88
C ASP A 786 0.31 -48.76 -8.98
N GLY A 787 -0.76 -48.00 -9.21
CA GLY A 787 -1.96 -48.06 -8.39
C GLY A 787 -2.83 -46.81 -8.53
N ASN A 788 -3.72 -46.63 -7.56
CA ASN A 788 -4.60 -45.48 -7.52
C ASN A 788 -3.83 -44.20 -7.19
N GLN A 789 -4.09 -43.12 -7.93
CA GLN A 789 -3.43 -41.82 -7.79
C GLN A 789 -4.22 -40.84 -6.92
N SER A 790 -5.44 -41.20 -6.51
CA SER A 790 -6.27 -40.44 -5.58
C SER A 790 -6.21 -40.97 -4.16
N PHE A 791 -6.10 -42.30 -3.98
CA PHE A 791 -6.30 -42.96 -2.70
C PHE A 791 -5.13 -43.85 -2.29
N PHE A 792 -4.92 -43.97 -0.99
CA PHE A 792 -4.04 -45.00 -0.41
C PHE A 792 -4.82 -45.94 0.52
N TRP A 793 -4.38 -47.19 0.62
CA TRP A 793 -4.90 -48.16 1.59
C TRP A 793 -3.86 -48.50 2.67
N ASP A 794 -4.36 -48.94 3.82
CA ASP A 794 -3.53 -49.16 5.00
C ASP A 794 -2.51 -50.28 4.80
N ASN A 795 -1.24 -49.98 5.09
CA ASN A 795 -0.11 -50.91 4.99
C ASN A 795 0.14 -51.46 3.59
N GLU A 796 -0.31 -50.75 2.56
CA GLU A 796 0.03 -51.09 1.18
C GLU A 796 1.40 -50.53 0.78
N GLN A 797 1.97 -51.15 -0.25
CA GLN A 797 3.20 -50.72 -0.87
C GLN A 797 2.90 -50.16 -2.26
N LEU A 798 3.18 -48.88 -2.47
CA LEU A 798 2.95 -48.18 -3.72
C LEU A 798 4.21 -48.18 -4.57
N GLY A 799 4.14 -48.78 -5.76
CA GLY A 799 5.18 -48.61 -6.79
C GLY A 799 5.09 -47.22 -7.42
N TYR A 800 6.22 -46.60 -7.67
CA TYR A 800 6.28 -45.31 -8.38
C TYR A 800 7.49 -45.23 -9.31
N GLN A 801 7.34 -44.37 -10.31
CA GLN A 801 8.37 -43.90 -11.19
C GLN A 801 8.13 -42.42 -11.46
N VAL A 802 9.17 -41.61 -11.39
CA VAL A 802 9.17 -40.24 -11.88
C VAL A 802 9.75 -40.27 -13.28
N ASP A 803 9.00 -39.78 -14.25
CA ASP A 803 9.52 -39.52 -15.58
C ASP A 803 9.96 -38.06 -15.66
N VAL A 804 11.21 -37.86 -16.04
CA VAL A 804 11.73 -36.55 -16.39
C VAL A 804 12.21 -36.61 -17.83
N THR A 805 11.71 -35.69 -18.63
CA THR A 805 12.15 -35.48 -20.01
C THR A 805 12.46 -34.02 -20.21
N ASP A 806 13.60 -33.77 -20.83
CA ASP A 806 14.04 -32.46 -21.23
C ASP A 806 14.54 -32.53 -22.68
N LYS A 807 14.37 -31.46 -23.46
CA LYS A 807 14.70 -31.50 -24.88
C LYS A 807 16.21 -31.51 -25.11
N GLU A 808 16.97 -30.86 -24.23
CA GLU A 808 18.42 -30.71 -24.32
C GLU A 808 19.15 -31.83 -23.53
N ASP A 809 18.68 -32.14 -22.33
CA ASP A 809 19.28 -33.11 -21.42
C ASP A 809 18.77 -34.55 -21.64
N GLY A 810 17.69 -34.72 -22.41
CA GLY A 810 17.14 -36.00 -22.80
C GLY A 810 16.12 -36.55 -21.80
N SER A 811 16.38 -37.69 -21.21
CA SER A 811 15.47 -38.29 -20.22
C SER A 811 16.24 -39.05 -19.16
N ILE A 812 15.56 -39.47 -18.10
CA ILE A 812 16.17 -40.38 -17.10
C ILE A 812 16.75 -41.65 -17.75
N ALA A 813 16.14 -42.13 -18.83
CA ALA A 813 16.64 -43.30 -19.56
C ALA A 813 17.84 -42.98 -20.48
N SER A 814 18.07 -41.71 -20.80
CA SER A 814 19.11 -41.25 -21.71
C SER A 814 19.44 -39.77 -21.48
N GLY A 815 20.44 -39.49 -20.65
CA GLY A 815 21.05 -38.16 -20.52
C GLY A 815 20.85 -37.48 -19.16
N ILE A 816 19.69 -37.64 -18.52
CA ILE A 816 19.42 -37.10 -17.17
C ILE A 816 19.89 -38.10 -16.11
N ASP A 817 20.80 -37.67 -15.22
CA ASP A 817 21.20 -38.46 -14.06
C ASP A 817 20.04 -38.55 -13.05
N PRO A 818 19.54 -39.76 -12.70
CA PRO A 818 18.52 -39.94 -11.67
C PRO A 818 18.83 -39.25 -10.33
N ALA A 819 20.12 -39.05 -9.99
CA ALA A 819 20.53 -38.38 -8.77
C ALA A 819 20.20 -36.88 -8.73
N HIS A 820 19.95 -36.26 -9.89
CA HIS A 820 19.57 -34.85 -10.02
C HIS A 820 18.05 -34.64 -10.02
N VAL A 821 17.26 -35.71 -10.02
CA VAL A 821 15.82 -35.64 -9.81
C VAL A 821 15.56 -35.65 -8.31
N ILE A 822 14.91 -34.62 -7.80
CA ILE A 822 14.59 -34.51 -6.37
C ILE A 822 13.21 -35.10 -6.15
N VAL A 823 13.13 -36.12 -5.32
CA VAL A 823 11.91 -36.86 -5.01
C VAL A 823 11.74 -36.90 -3.49
N THR A 824 10.60 -36.40 -3.01
CA THR A 824 10.24 -36.48 -1.59
C THR A 824 8.83 -37.05 -1.42
N MET A 825 8.59 -37.60 -0.23
CA MET A 825 7.28 -38.04 0.21
C MET A 825 7.08 -37.70 1.68
N ASP A 826 5.98 -37.02 1.96
CA ASP A 826 5.57 -36.66 3.30
C ASP A 826 4.20 -37.26 3.64
N TYR A 827 3.96 -37.46 4.93
CA TYR A 827 2.69 -37.92 5.48
C TYR A 827 2.15 -36.85 6.43
N ILE A 828 0.92 -36.41 6.20
CA ILE A 828 0.26 -35.34 6.94
C ILE A 828 -0.91 -35.93 7.74
N GLU A 829 -0.95 -35.63 9.04
CA GLU A 829 -2.04 -36.01 9.97
C GLU A 829 -3.22 -35.00 9.91
N ASP A 830 -4.41 -35.38 10.40
CA ASP A 830 -5.62 -34.52 10.39
C ASP A 830 -5.36 -33.14 11.00
N GLY A 831 -5.78 -32.09 10.28
CA GLY A 831 -5.68 -30.71 10.74
C GLY A 831 -4.29 -30.08 10.61
N ALA A 832 -3.28 -30.81 10.11
CA ALA A 832 -2.00 -30.23 9.72
C ALA A 832 -2.06 -29.60 8.31
N ASP A 833 -1.42 -28.45 8.16
CA ASP A 833 -1.41 -27.69 6.90
C ASP A 833 -0.73 -28.49 5.77
N ILE A 834 -1.42 -28.64 4.64
CA ILE A 834 -0.88 -29.24 3.41
C ILE A 834 0.35 -28.51 2.88
N ASN A 835 0.45 -27.20 3.17
CA ASN A 835 1.62 -26.42 2.85
C ASN A 835 2.85 -26.95 3.59
N LYS A 836 2.72 -27.68 4.71
CA LYS A 836 3.86 -28.25 5.43
C LYS A 836 4.66 -29.26 4.60
N SER A 837 4.03 -30.09 3.77
CA SER A 837 4.76 -30.99 2.86
C SER A 837 5.30 -30.28 1.62
N ALA A 838 4.59 -29.25 1.14
CA ALA A 838 5.19 -28.33 0.18
C ALA A 838 6.37 -27.57 0.79
N ILE A 839 6.40 -27.29 2.10
CA ILE A 839 7.46 -26.66 2.89
C ILE A 839 8.59 -27.66 3.24
N ASP A 840 8.30 -28.95 3.44
CA ASP A 840 9.27 -30.02 3.73
C ASP A 840 9.94 -30.51 2.42
N HIS A 841 9.19 -30.70 1.33
CA HIS A 841 9.77 -30.77 -0.02
C HIS A 841 10.50 -29.47 -0.30
N ALA A 842 9.87 -28.32 -0.09
CA ALA A 842 10.55 -27.05 -0.19
C ALA A 842 11.59 -26.81 0.89
N SER A 843 11.89 -27.77 1.79
CA SER A 843 13.00 -27.85 2.75
C SER A 843 14.22 -28.56 2.22
N GLN A 844 13.95 -29.55 1.37
CA GLN A 844 14.90 -30.08 0.39
C GLN A 844 15.11 -29.08 -0.75
N VAL A 845 14.08 -28.30 -1.10
CA VAL A 845 14.22 -27.07 -1.88
C VAL A 845 14.73 -25.93 -0.98
N MET A 846 14.69 -25.93 0.39
CA MET A 846 14.98 -24.80 1.38
C MET A 846 16.47 -24.47 1.46
N ALA A 847 17.22 -24.77 0.41
CA ALA A 847 18.00 -23.70 -0.18
C ALA A 847 17.12 -22.49 -0.65
N SER A 848 15.78 -22.61 -0.72
CA SER A 848 14.80 -21.71 -1.36
C SER A 848 13.79 -20.99 -0.45
N SER A 849 13.43 -21.43 0.77
CA SER A 849 12.73 -20.53 1.74
C SER A 849 13.60 -19.36 2.18
N LEU A 850 14.91 -19.50 1.97
CA LEU A 850 15.85 -18.39 1.99
C LEU A 850 15.44 -17.30 1.01
N ILE A 851 14.80 -17.63 -0.11
CA ILE A 851 14.36 -16.69 -1.14
C ILE A 851 13.11 -15.92 -0.68
N ARG A 852 12.12 -16.52 0.01
CA ARG A 852 10.95 -15.76 0.51
C ARG A 852 11.27 -14.86 1.69
N GLY A 853 12.08 -15.35 2.64
CA GLY A 853 12.63 -14.50 3.70
C GLY A 853 13.49 -13.38 3.11
N LYS A 854 14.26 -13.64 2.05
CA LYS A 854 15.00 -12.64 1.27
C LYS A 854 14.11 -11.69 0.49
N GLU A 855 12.99 -12.12 -0.08
CA GLU A 855 12.03 -11.24 -0.77
C GLU A 855 11.31 -10.31 0.19
N LEU A 856 10.85 -10.83 1.33
CA LEU A 856 10.26 -10.02 2.40
C LEU A 856 11.29 -9.04 2.98
N LEU A 857 12.53 -9.49 3.13
CA LEU A 857 13.65 -8.65 3.55
C LEU A 857 13.97 -7.56 2.51
N ASN A 858 14.06 -7.93 1.23
CA ASN A 858 14.34 -7.01 0.12
C ASN A 858 13.19 -6.03 -0.13
N GLY A 859 11.96 -6.43 0.20
CA GLY A 859 10.75 -5.62 0.09
C GLY A 859 10.42 -4.80 1.34
N SER A 860 11.23 -4.88 2.40
CA SER A 860 11.08 -4.07 3.61
C SER A 860 12.19 -3.02 3.74
N ASP A 861 11.95 -2.04 4.62
CA ASP A 861 12.95 -1.04 5.04
C ASP A 861 14.05 -1.62 5.94
N CYS A 862 14.03 -2.92 6.26
CA CYS A 862 15.09 -3.59 6.99
C CYS A 862 16.44 -3.50 6.26
N MET A 863 16.41 -3.60 4.92
CA MET A 863 17.60 -3.48 4.07
C MET A 863 18.17 -2.07 4.02
N THR A 864 17.47 -1.08 4.56
CA THR A 864 18.02 0.26 4.71
C THR A 864 19.05 0.28 5.84
N CYS A 865 18.75 -0.39 6.96
CA CYS A 865 19.59 -0.38 8.15
C CYS A 865 20.58 -1.56 8.26
N HIS A 866 20.35 -2.65 7.53
CA HIS A 866 21.16 -3.86 7.56
C HIS A 866 21.52 -4.32 6.15
N GLN A 867 22.72 -4.87 5.95
CA GLN A 867 23.09 -5.56 4.71
C GLN A 867 23.50 -7.01 4.99
N ILE A 868 23.53 -7.83 3.94
CA ILE A 868 23.88 -9.25 4.04
C ILE A 868 25.30 -9.42 4.61
N ASP A 869 26.29 -8.80 3.95
CA ASP A 869 27.71 -9.00 4.19
C ASP A 869 28.50 -7.71 4.50
N ILE A 870 27.83 -6.56 4.48
CA ILE A 870 28.38 -5.24 4.76
C ILE A 870 27.70 -4.66 6.01
N ALA A 871 28.47 -4.05 6.91
CA ALA A 871 27.89 -3.42 8.08
C ALA A 871 27.35 -2.06 7.65
N SER A 872 26.12 -1.73 8.04
CA SER A 872 25.51 -0.41 7.85
C SER A 872 25.35 0.23 9.25
N ILE A 873 24.26 0.98 9.49
CA ILE A 873 23.90 1.46 10.83
C ILE A 873 23.62 0.31 11.80
N GLY A 874 23.10 -0.83 11.29
CA GLY A 874 22.95 -2.11 12.00
C GLY A 874 24.00 -3.15 11.60
N PRO A 875 24.14 -4.25 12.38
CA PRO A 875 25.07 -5.34 12.09
C PRO A 875 24.76 -6.05 10.77
N LYS A 876 25.79 -6.65 10.16
CA LYS A 876 25.66 -7.55 9.01
C LYS A 876 24.72 -8.70 9.35
N TYR A 877 23.88 -9.12 8.41
CA TYR A 877 23.08 -10.32 8.63
C TYR A 877 23.94 -11.57 8.81
N LEU A 878 25.12 -11.66 8.19
CA LEU A 878 26.09 -12.72 8.47
C LEU A 878 26.54 -12.77 9.95
N ASP A 879 26.73 -11.62 10.59
CA ASP A 879 27.14 -11.56 12.01
C ASP A 879 25.97 -11.93 12.92
N VAL A 880 24.76 -11.47 12.59
CA VAL A 880 23.52 -11.86 13.27
C VAL A 880 23.32 -13.38 13.19
N ALA A 881 23.47 -13.95 11.99
CA ALA A 881 23.41 -15.38 11.74
C ALA A 881 24.41 -16.13 12.62
N ALA A 882 25.68 -15.73 12.59
CA ALA A 882 26.76 -16.38 13.33
C ALA A 882 26.54 -16.34 14.86
N LYS A 883 26.06 -15.21 15.41
CA LYS A 883 25.83 -15.06 16.86
C LYS A 883 24.71 -15.94 17.39
N TYR A 884 23.64 -16.09 16.62
CA TYR A 884 22.42 -16.80 17.03
C TYR A 884 22.31 -18.22 16.46
N HIS A 885 23.33 -18.65 15.71
CA HIS A 885 23.42 -19.99 15.13
C HIS A 885 23.27 -21.08 16.21
N GLY A 886 22.27 -21.95 16.04
CA GLY A 886 21.99 -23.09 16.93
C GLY A 886 21.23 -22.77 18.23
N ALA A 887 20.77 -21.52 18.45
CA ALA A 887 19.95 -21.18 19.61
C ALA A 887 18.46 -21.56 19.39
N THR A 888 17.86 -22.27 20.35
CA THR A 888 16.54 -22.92 20.21
C THR A 888 15.35 -21.96 20.12
N ASP A 889 15.51 -20.70 20.54
CA ASP A 889 14.49 -19.66 20.58
C ASP A 889 14.83 -18.44 19.70
N ALA A 890 15.91 -18.51 18.91
CA ALA A 890 16.43 -17.39 18.15
C ALA A 890 15.42 -16.80 17.15
N VAL A 891 14.67 -17.65 16.45
CA VAL A 891 13.70 -17.22 15.43
C VAL A 891 12.62 -16.34 16.04
N SER A 892 11.94 -16.82 17.08
CA SER A 892 10.85 -16.07 17.71
C SER A 892 11.37 -14.84 18.47
N TYR A 893 12.53 -14.95 19.15
CA TYR A 893 13.15 -13.81 19.84
C TYR A 893 13.52 -12.67 18.87
N LEU A 894 14.17 -13.00 17.75
CA LEU A 894 14.57 -12.00 16.77
C LEU A 894 13.36 -11.46 15.99
N ALA A 895 12.32 -12.27 15.74
CA ALA A 895 11.08 -11.78 15.14
C ALA A 895 10.38 -10.76 16.05
N ASP A 896 10.29 -11.06 17.35
CA ASP A 896 9.78 -10.11 18.33
C ASP A 896 10.66 -8.84 18.40
N LYS A 897 11.98 -8.97 18.23
CA LYS A 897 12.88 -7.82 18.11
C LYS A 897 12.60 -7.00 16.85
N VAL A 898 12.38 -7.61 15.69
CA VAL A 898 12.06 -6.90 14.43
C VAL A 898 10.77 -6.09 14.58
N ILE A 899 9.73 -6.70 15.16
CA ILE A 899 8.41 -6.07 15.35
C ILE A 899 8.48 -4.91 16.36
N ASN A 900 9.18 -5.12 17.48
CA ASN A 900 9.19 -4.16 18.58
C ASN A 900 10.33 -3.14 18.51
N GLY A 901 11.35 -3.37 17.67
CA GLY A 901 12.62 -2.65 17.70
C GLY A 901 13.45 -2.94 18.96
N GLY A 902 14.55 -2.21 19.12
CA GLY A 902 15.34 -2.19 20.36
C GLY A 902 16.85 -2.11 20.17
N GLY A 903 17.60 -1.82 21.24
CA GLY A 903 19.06 -1.65 21.22
C GLY A 903 19.80 -2.53 22.25
N GLY A 904 21.13 -2.36 22.34
CA GLY A 904 21.98 -2.92 23.41
C GLY A 904 22.58 -4.31 23.17
N VAL A 905 22.22 -4.99 22.07
CA VAL A 905 22.73 -6.33 21.75
C VAL A 905 23.99 -6.29 20.87
N TRP A 906 24.07 -5.30 19.98
CA TRP A 906 25.13 -5.14 18.97
C TRP A 906 25.82 -3.76 19.03
N GLY A 907 25.55 -2.99 20.09
CA GLY A 907 26.01 -1.61 20.26
C GLY A 907 24.95 -0.75 20.93
N GLU A 908 25.22 0.55 21.06
CA GLU A 908 24.25 1.51 21.61
C GLU A 908 23.13 1.86 20.61
N THR A 909 23.35 1.71 19.29
CA THR A 909 22.36 2.00 18.25
C THR A 909 21.12 1.10 18.34
N ALA A 910 19.93 1.71 18.43
CA ALA A 910 18.66 0.98 18.50
C ALA A 910 18.10 0.68 17.10
N MET A 911 17.55 -0.51 16.91
CA MET A 911 16.85 -0.93 15.70
C MET A 911 15.41 -0.38 15.72
N ALA A 912 14.97 0.21 14.59
CA ALA A 912 13.60 0.67 14.39
C ALA A 912 12.58 -0.48 14.51
N ALA A 913 11.36 -0.15 14.90
CA ALA A 913 10.27 -1.12 15.09
C ALA A 913 9.41 -1.27 13.83
N HIS A 914 8.97 -2.49 13.54
CA HIS A 914 8.08 -2.81 12.42
C HIS A 914 6.76 -3.41 12.92
N PRO A 915 5.92 -2.64 13.63
CA PRO A 915 4.72 -3.17 14.28
C PRO A 915 3.63 -3.64 13.31
N ALA A 916 3.75 -3.31 12.01
CA ALA A 916 2.83 -3.71 10.96
C ALA A 916 3.16 -5.10 10.36
N LEU A 917 4.38 -5.62 10.54
CA LEU A 917 4.73 -6.96 10.09
C LEU A 917 3.99 -7.99 10.93
N LYS A 918 3.38 -8.98 10.28
CA LYS A 918 2.83 -10.13 10.99
C LYS A 918 3.98 -10.94 11.57
N LYS A 919 3.73 -11.60 12.72
CA LYS A 919 4.78 -12.36 13.41
C LYS A 919 5.36 -13.46 12.52
N GLU A 920 4.52 -14.07 11.71
CA GLU A 920 4.88 -15.13 10.77
C GLU A 920 5.81 -14.60 9.66
N GLU A 921 5.61 -13.37 9.18
CA GLU A 921 6.47 -12.72 8.17
C GLU A 921 7.82 -12.33 8.76
N ALA A 922 7.84 -11.81 9.99
CA ALA A 922 9.07 -11.49 10.71
C ALA A 922 9.90 -12.76 11.00
N GLU A 923 9.25 -13.88 11.34
CA GLU A 923 9.93 -15.17 11.53
C GLU A 923 10.56 -15.68 10.23
N LEU A 924 9.94 -15.49 9.07
CA LEU A 924 10.51 -15.85 7.76
C LEU A 924 11.76 -15.03 7.41
N ILE A 925 11.74 -13.72 7.66
CA ILE A 925 12.91 -12.84 7.47
C ILE A 925 14.07 -13.32 8.35
N VAL A 926 13.79 -13.61 9.62
CA VAL A 926 14.80 -14.07 10.59
C VAL A 926 15.36 -15.45 10.20
N GLN A 927 14.52 -16.38 9.75
CA GLN A 927 14.97 -17.69 9.28
C GLN A 927 15.93 -17.57 8.10
N TYR A 928 15.68 -16.66 7.14
CA TYR A 928 16.65 -16.37 6.08
C TYR A 928 17.96 -15.85 6.65
N ILE A 929 17.92 -14.88 7.56
CA ILE A 929 19.12 -14.31 8.18
C ILE A 929 19.95 -15.40 8.87
N LEU A 930 19.33 -16.24 9.71
CA LEU A 930 20.04 -17.27 10.47
C LEU A 930 20.67 -18.35 9.57
N SER A 931 20.05 -18.65 8.42
CA SER A 931 20.60 -19.61 7.46
C SER A 931 21.96 -19.22 6.88
N LEU A 932 22.33 -17.93 6.93
CA LEU A 932 23.58 -17.44 6.38
C LEU A 932 24.81 -18.01 7.14
N ALA A 933 24.60 -18.67 8.29
CA ALA A 933 25.64 -19.31 9.10
C ALA A 933 25.77 -20.84 8.90
N ASP A 934 24.83 -21.51 8.20
CA ASP A 934 24.84 -22.97 8.03
C ASP A 934 25.69 -23.44 6.83
N GLU A 935 26.50 -24.50 7.00
CA GLU A 935 26.99 -25.29 5.85
C GLU A 935 25.84 -26.12 5.25
N LYS A 936 25.62 -26.00 3.94
CA LYS A 936 24.51 -26.57 3.14
C LYS A 936 23.87 -27.86 3.73
N PRO A 937 22.54 -27.90 3.96
CA PRO A 937 21.86 -29.08 4.52
C PRO A 937 22.03 -30.33 3.63
N LYS A 938 22.22 -31.51 4.26
CA LYS A 938 22.24 -32.81 3.58
C LYS A 938 20.82 -33.32 3.34
N ALA A 939 20.51 -33.58 2.08
CA ALA A 939 19.21 -34.06 1.61
C ALA A 939 18.97 -35.57 1.83
N THR A 940 17.73 -35.94 2.18
CA THR A 940 17.19 -37.31 2.06
C THR A 940 16.35 -37.40 0.79
N ASN A 941 17.03 -37.41 -0.37
CA ASN A 941 16.41 -37.59 -1.68
C ASN A 941 16.01 -39.06 -1.90
N LEU A 942 14.75 -39.34 -2.26
CA LEU A 942 14.33 -40.68 -2.69
C LEU A 942 14.85 -40.97 -4.12
N ALA A 943 14.90 -42.26 -4.50
CA ALA A 943 15.25 -42.64 -5.87
C ALA A 943 14.15 -42.21 -6.85
N SER A 944 14.48 -41.97 -8.12
CA SER A 944 13.49 -41.61 -9.16
C SER A 944 12.50 -42.73 -9.53
N SER A 945 12.71 -43.95 -9.03
CA SER A 945 11.74 -45.04 -9.09
C SER A 945 11.93 -45.98 -7.90
N GLY A 946 10.86 -46.64 -7.49
CA GLY A 946 10.93 -47.58 -6.39
C GLY A 946 9.57 -47.96 -5.85
N LYS A 947 9.57 -48.41 -4.60
CA LYS A 947 8.37 -48.74 -3.86
C LYS A 947 8.38 -48.00 -2.54
N ILE A 948 7.22 -47.50 -2.12
CA ILE A 948 7.07 -46.79 -0.85
C ILE A 948 6.05 -47.52 0.02
N ASP A 949 6.40 -47.70 1.29
CA ASP A 949 5.49 -48.28 2.27
C ASP A 949 4.57 -47.19 2.82
N LEU A 950 3.27 -47.31 2.57
CA LEU A 950 2.24 -46.42 3.10
C LEU A 950 1.79 -46.99 4.45
N ASN A 951 2.62 -46.83 5.48
CA ASN A 951 2.45 -47.44 6.82
C ASN A 951 2.44 -46.45 8.00
N LYS A 952 2.46 -45.13 7.74
CA LYS A 952 2.49 -44.08 8.75
C LYS A 952 1.12 -43.71 9.33
N GLN A 953 0.06 -44.39 8.88
CA GLN A 953 -1.32 -44.14 9.28
C GLN A 953 -1.53 -44.28 10.79
N LYS A 954 -2.37 -43.42 11.37
CA LYS A 954 -2.80 -43.54 12.77
C LYS A 954 -4.29 -43.87 12.87
N PRO A 955 -4.70 -44.74 13.81
CA PRO A 955 -6.11 -45.04 14.03
C PRO A 955 -6.92 -43.78 14.39
N GLY A 956 -8.05 -43.57 13.70
CA GLY A 956 -9.01 -42.50 14.02
C GLY A 956 -8.84 -41.19 13.26
N LEU A 957 -7.86 -41.09 12.35
CA LEU A 957 -7.72 -39.95 11.42
C LEU A 957 -8.57 -40.20 10.16
N LEU A 958 -9.26 -39.16 9.69
CA LEU A 958 -10.19 -39.22 8.55
C LEU A 958 -9.71 -38.40 7.34
N ASN A 959 -8.70 -37.55 7.52
CA ASN A 959 -8.19 -36.56 6.58
C ASN A 959 -6.65 -36.62 6.45
N ASP A 960 -6.02 -37.71 6.86
CA ASP A 960 -4.59 -37.95 6.66
C ASP A 960 -4.30 -38.25 5.19
N ARG A 961 -3.10 -37.86 4.75
CA ARG A 961 -2.70 -37.92 3.34
C ARG A 961 -1.20 -38.06 3.16
N TYR A 962 -0.81 -38.68 2.06
CA TYR A 962 0.56 -38.62 1.57
C TYR A 962 0.68 -37.58 0.48
N ILE A 963 1.74 -36.79 0.51
CA ILE A 963 2.08 -35.82 -0.55
C ILE A 963 3.42 -36.24 -1.16
N LEU A 964 3.41 -36.49 -2.47
CA LEU A 964 4.55 -36.90 -3.26
C LEU A 964 4.93 -35.74 -4.18
N ILE A 965 6.18 -35.31 -4.16
CA ILE A 965 6.65 -34.18 -4.97
C ILE A 965 7.95 -34.55 -5.66
N ALA A 966 8.01 -34.33 -6.97
CA ALA A 966 9.18 -34.54 -7.79
C ALA A 966 9.56 -33.26 -8.53
N SER A 967 10.86 -32.95 -8.64
CA SER A 967 11.36 -31.82 -9.42
C SER A 967 12.69 -32.12 -10.10
N TYR A 968 12.99 -31.35 -11.15
CA TYR A 968 14.25 -31.43 -11.88
C TYR A 968 14.66 -30.05 -12.38
N THR A 969 15.95 -29.73 -12.24
CA THR A 969 16.61 -28.58 -12.86
C THR A 969 17.53 -29.08 -13.96
N ASP A 970 17.32 -28.60 -15.19
CA ASP A 970 18.13 -28.96 -16.36
C ASP A 970 19.57 -28.38 -16.26
N GLN A 971 20.45 -28.71 -17.19
CA GLN A 971 21.83 -28.23 -17.26
C GLN A 971 21.98 -26.87 -17.96
N GLY A 972 20.91 -26.36 -18.56
CA GLY A 972 20.91 -25.19 -19.43
C GLY A 972 21.45 -25.47 -20.84
N GLY A 973 21.12 -24.59 -21.78
CA GLY A 973 21.67 -24.55 -23.13
C GLY A 973 22.92 -23.66 -23.25
N ASN A 974 23.62 -23.74 -24.39
CA ASN A 974 24.87 -23.00 -24.66
C ASN A 974 24.83 -21.48 -24.36
N GLN A 975 23.64 -20.85 -24.40
CA GLN A 975 23.45 -19.42 -24.14
C GLN A 975 22.34 -19.09 -23.13
N VAL A 976 21.61 -20.10 -22.63
CA VAL A 976 20.47 -19.93 -21.72
C VAL A 976 20.71 -20.84 -20.53
N GLY A 977 20.78 -20.28 -19.32
CA GLY A 977 21.08 -21.06 -18.12
C GLY A 977 19.98 -22.05 -17.73
N PRO A 978 20.22 -22.83 -16.66
CA PRO A 978 19.32 -23.88 -16.18
C PRO A 978 17.87 -23.45 -15.93
N LEU A 979 16.90 -24.33 -16.21
CA LEU A 979 15.46 -24.15 -15.91
C LEU A 979 14.93 -25.31 -15.04
N GLU A 980 13.90 -25.05 -14.21
CA GLU A 980 13.32 -26.02 -13.27
C GLU A 980 11.84 -26.32 -13.55
N ALA A 981 11.43 -27.58 -13.36
CA ALA A 981 10.03 -28.00 -13.36
C ALA A 981 9.74 -28.98 -12.21
N ARG A 982 8.45 -29.10 -11.83
CA ARG A 982 7.99 -29.99 -10.76
C ARG A 982 6.59 -30.58 -11.00
N ASP A 983 6.31 -31.70 -10.35
CA ASP A 983 4.99 -32.37 -10.33
C ASP A 983 4.62 -32.88 -8.92
N VAL A 984 3.33 -32.86 -8.58
CA VAL A 984 2.79 -33.12 -7.23
C VAL A 984 1.62 -34.09 -7.29
N VAL A 985 1.68 -35.17 -6.50
CA VAL A 985 0.56 -36.11 -6.30
C VAL A 985 0.16 -36.15 -4.83
N VAL A 986 -1.15 -36.09 -4.56
CA VAL A 986 -1.72 -36.17 -3.21
C VAL A 986 -2.60 -37.41 -3.08
N LEU A 987 -2.19 -38.35 -2.23
CA LEU A 987 -2.97 -39.56 -1.92
C LEU A 987 -3.73 -39.34 -0.62
N ARG A 988 -5.06 -39.42 -0.68
CA ARG A 988 -6.00 -39.27 0.45
C ARG A 988 -6.55 -40.62 0.90
N ARG A 989 -7.23 -40.65 2.04
CA ARG A 989 -8.03 -41.82 2.45
C ARG A 989 -9.05 -42.18 1.37
N PRO A 990 -9.42 -43.48 1.22
CA PRO A 990 -10.46 -43.92 0.31
C PRO A 990 -11.86 -43.61 0.88
N THR A 991 -11.98 -42.55 1.68
CA THR A 991 -13.23 -42.03 2.21
C THR A 991 -13.18 -40.52 2.12
N ILE A 992 -14.15 -39.93 1.43
CA ILE A 992 -14.28 -38.48 1.33
C ILE A 992 -15.59 -38.05 1.96
N LEU A 993 -15.60 -36.85 2.56
CA LEU A 993 -16.83 -36.23 3.03
C LEU A 993 -17.73 -35.95 1.83
N ALA A 994 -19.01 -36.32 1.93
CA ALA A 994 -19.96 -36.03 0.87
C ALA A 994 -20.05 -34.51 0.62
N ALA A 995 -19.87 -33.69 1.65
CA ALA A 995 -19.92 -32.22 1.57
C ALA A 995 -18.68 -31.57 0.91
N ALA A 996 -17.67 -32.34 0.51
CA ALA A 996 -16.45 -31.86 -0.16
C ALA A 996 -16.55 -31.95 -1.69
N PHE A 997 -17.73 -31.66 -2.26
CA PHE A 997 -17.94 -31.64 -3.71
C PHE A 997 -17.37 -30.36 -4.35
N ASP A 998 -16.93 -30.46 -5.60
CA ASP A 998 -16.36 -29.36 -6.39
C ASP A 998 -17.43 -28.59 -7.18
N ALA A 999 -18.55 -29.24 -7.50
CA ALA A 999 -19.71 -28.61 -8.13
C ALA A 999 -21.03 -29.22 -7.64
N VAL A 1000 -22.10 -28.44 -7.69
CA VAL A 1000 -23.43 -28.84 -7.23
C VAL A 1000 -24.53 -28.19 -8.06
N ASP A 1001 -25.62 -28.93 -8.31
CA ASP A 1001 -26.89 -28.39 -8.79
C ASP A 1001 -28.03 -29.01 -7.99
N LYS A 1002 -28.94 -28.20 -7.45
CA LYS A 1002 -30.12 -28.65 -6.67
C LYS A 1002 -29.81 -29.69 -5.57
N ALA A 1003 -28.62 -29.63 -4.98
CA ALA A 1003 -28.33 -30.25 -3.69
C ALA A 1003 -27.81 -29.18 -2.74
N GLN A 1004 -27.90 -29.42 -1.44
CA GLN A 1004 -27.51 -28.44 -0.42
C GLN A 1004 -26.57 -29.05 0.59
N LYS A 1005 -25.52 -28.31 0.92
CA LYS A 1005 -24.66 -28.59 2.08
C LYS A 1005 -25.35 -28.05 3.33
N TYR A 1006 -25.41 -28.86 4.38
CA TYR A 1006 -26.02 -28.47 5.66
C TYR A 1006 -25.11 -28.88 6.81
N GLU A 1007 -24.92 -27.98 7.78
CA GLU A 1007 -24.11 -28.23 8.96
C GLU A 1007 -25.00 -28.66 10.13
N LEU A 1008 -24.71 -29.83 10.71
CA LEU A 1008 -25.33 -30.33 11.92
C LEU A 1008 -24.39 -30.10 13.10
N LYS A 1009 -24.83 -29.32 14.08
CA LYS A 1009 -24.07 -29.08 15.32
C LYS A 1009 -24.22 -30.23 16.31
N ALA A 1010 -23.20 -30.45 17.13
CA ALA A 1010 -23.23 -31.42 18.22
C ALA A 1010 -24.46 -31.21 19.12
N GLY A 1011 -25.26 -32.27 19.33
CA GLY A 1011 -26.48 -32.22 20.13
C GLY A 1011 -27.73 -31.69 19.43
N GLN A 1012 -27.64 -31.26 18.16
CA GLN A 1012 -28.80 -30.78 17.38
C GLN A 1012 -29.78 -31.92 17.00
N ALA A 1013 -29.31 -33.18 17.00
CA ALA A 1013 -30.14 -34.36 16.80
C ALA A 1013 -29.62 -35.59 17.58
N PRO A 1014 -30.46 -36.58 17.94
CA PRO A 1014 -30.04 -37.78 18.66
C PRO A 1014 -28.98 -38.57 17.87
N GLY A 1015 -27.81 -38.78 18.48
CA GLY A 1015 -26.68 -39.52 17.89
C GLY A 1015 -25.59 -38.65 17.26
N ILE A 1016 -25.80 -37.33 17.17
CA ILE A 1016 -24.78 -36.39 16.68
C ILE A 1016 -23.98 -35.85 17.88
N THR A 1017 -22.79 -36.39 18.09
CA THR A 1017 -21.91 -36.05 19.24
C THR A 1017 -20.83 -35.03 18.92
N GLN A 1018 -20.68 -34.65 17.66
CA GLN A 1018 -19.75 -33.65 17.14
C GLN A 1018 -20.37 -32.95 15.94
N ASP A 1019 -19.87 -31.75 15.62
CA ASP A 1019 -20.30 -31.04 14.41
C ASP A 1019 -19.98 -31.88 13.17
N MET A 1020 -20.91 -31.92 12.21
CA MET A 1020 -20.72 -32.64 10.95
C MET A 1020 -21.47 -31.99 9.79
N GLU A 1021 -20.92 -32.09 8.60
CA GLU A 1021 -21.54 -31.59 7.38
C GLU A 1021 -22.21 -32.72 6.61
N ILE A 1022 -23.38 -32.45 6.07
CA ILE A 1022 -24.17 -33.39 5.27
C ILE A 1022 -24.57 -32.76 3.93
N VAL A 1023 -24.83 -33.60 2.94
CA VAL A 1023 -25.39 -33.20 1.65
C VAL A 1023 -26.83 -33.68 1.57
N ILE A 1024 -27.76 -32.77 1.29
CA ILE A 1024 -29.16 -33.07 1.00
C ILE A 1024 -29.32 -33.09 -0.51
N GLY A 1025 -29.49 -34.26 -1.11
CA GLY A 1025 -29.70 -34.40 -2.55
C GLY A 1025 -31.17 -34.21 -2.92
N ALA A 1026 -31.51 -33.18 -3.70
CA ALA A 1026 -32.88 -32.98 -4.19
C ALA A 1026 -33.07 -33.62 -5.57
N SER A 1027 -34.31 -34.06 -5.84
CA SER A 1027 -34.68 -34.66 -7.13
C SER A 1027 -34.28 -33.79 -8.32
N GLY A 1028 -33.61 -34.38 -9.31
CA GLY A 1028 -33.12 -33.70 -10.50
C GLY A 1028 -31.85 -32.87 -10.29
N GLY A 1029 -31.19 -33.00 -9.13
CA GLY A 1029 -29.90 -32.37 -8.82
C GLY A 1029 -28.72 -33.35 -8.87
N TYR A 1030 -27.52 -32.81 -8.69
CA TYR A 1030 -26.28 -33.57 -8.58
C TYR A 1030 -25.26 -32.92 -7.64
N VAL A 1031 -24.28 -33.72 -7.21
CA VAL A 1031 -22.98 -33.25 -6.69
C VAL A 1031 -21.86 -33.89 -7.50
N ALA A 1032 -20.75 -33.17 -7.71
CA ALA A 1032 -19.61 -33.64 -8.50
C ALA A 1032 -18.30 -33.57 -7.70
N TYR A 1033 -17.45 -34.57 -7.86
CA TYR A 1033 -16.10 -34.65 -7.30
C TYR A 1033 -15.11 -34.78 -8.46
N ASN A 1034 -14.21 -33.82 -8.60
CA ASN A 1034 -13.27 -33.77 -9.69
C ASN A 1034 -12.02 -34.61 -9.38
N ASP A 1035 -11.36 -35.05 -10.45
CA ASP A 1035 -10.06 -35.70 -10.42
C ASP A 1035 -9.98 -36.90 -9.46
N ILE A 1036 -10.98 -37.80 -9.55
CA ILE A 1036 -11.02 -39.05 -8.80
C ILE A 1036 -10.48 -40.19 -9.68
N ASP A 1037 -9.38 -40.80 -9.27
CA ASP A 1037 -8.88 -42.03 -9.88
C ASP A 1037 -9.76 -43.21 -9.45
N LEU A 1038 -10.45 -43.82 -10.42
CA LEU A 1038 -11.31 -44.98 -10.20
C LEU A 1038 -10.58 -46.31 -10.44
N THR A 1039 -9.30 -46.28 -10.84
CA THR A 1039 -8.48 -47.46 -11.06
C THR A 1039 -8.49 -48.36 -9.81
N GLY A 1040 -8.87 -49.61 -10.02
CA GLY A 1040 -8.91 -50.62 -8.95
C GLY A 1040 -10.06 -50.47 -7.95
N ILE A 1041 -11.02 -49.57 -8.17
CA ILE A 1041 -12.22 -49.43 -7.32
C ILE A 1041 -13.32 -50.35 -7.83
N GLY A 1042 -13.82 -51.25 -6.97
CA GLY A 1042 -14.89 -52.20 -7.30
C GLY A 1042 -16.27 -51.77 -6.81
N SER A 1043 -16.33 -50.94 -5.77
CA SER A 1043 -17.59 -50.40 -5.26
C SER A 1043 -17.40 -49.07 -4.54
N ILE A 1044 -18.42 -48.23 -4.58
CA ILE A 1044 -18.49 -46.99 -3.80
C ILE A 1044 -19.62 -47.14 -2.78
N THR A 1045 -19.32 -46.88 -1.52
CA THR A 1045 -20.25 -47.04 -0.42
C THR A 1045 -20.80 -45.67 0.00
N LEU A 1046 -22.12 -45.50 -0.12
CA LEU A 1046 -22.83 -44.31 0.34
C LEU A 1046 -23.15 -44.42 1.83
N THR A 1047 -22.62 -43.52 2.65
CA THR A 1047 -23.05 -43.37 4.05
C THR A 1047 -23.98 -42.18 4.16
N GLY A 1048 -25.13 -42.36 4.80
CA GLY A 1048 -26.16 -41.33 4.84
C GLY A 1048 -27.36 -41.68 5.69
N SER A 1049 -28.43 -40.89 5.57
CA SER A 1049 -29.72 -41.19 6.18
C SER A 1049 -30.90 -40.75 5.30
N ALA A 1050 -32.01 -41.48 5.38
CA ALA A 1050 -33.24 -41.16 4.66
C ALA A 1050 -34.48 -41.32 5.57
N PRO A 1051 -34.67 -40.44 6.57
CA PRO A 1051 -35.83 -40.51 7.46
C PRO A 1051 -37.12 -40.17 6.69
N ALA A 1052 -38.15 -41.01 6.81
CA ALA A 1052 -39.42 -40.85 6.08
C ALA A 1052 -40.16 -39.53 6.41
N SER A 1053 -39.82 -38.88 7.53
CA SER A 1053 -40.37 -37.57 7.93
C SER A 1053 -39.79 -36.38 7.16
N PHE A 1054 -38.66 -36.54 6.48
CA PHE A 1054 -37.94 -35.44 5.80
C PHE A 1054 -37.49 -35.76 4.37
N MET A 1055 -37.45 -37.04 4.00
CA MET A 1055 -36.90 -37.51 2.73
C MET A 1055 -37.92 -38.40 2.01
N ALA A 1056 -37.91 -38.34 0.68
CA ALA A 1056 -38.77 -39.12 -0.20
C ALA A 1056 -38.17 -40.48 -0.60
N GLY A 1057 -36.86 -40.69 -0.39
CA GLY A 1057 -36.15 -41.84 -0.95
C GLY A 1057 -36.07 -41.77 -2.48
N GLY A 1058 -35.44 -42.77 -3.10
CA GLY A 1058 -35.26 -42.77 -4.55
C GLY A 1058 -33.93 -43.37 -4.98
N VAL A 1059 -33.45 -42.99 -6.15
CA VAL A 1059 -32.22 -43.52 -6.76
C VAL A 1059 -31.11 -42.48 -6.71
N VAL A 1060 -29.90 -42.92 -6.37
CA VAL A 1060 -28.66 -42.17 -6.54
C VAL A 1060 -27.82 -42.87 -7.61
N ASP A 1061 -27.60 -42.22 -8.75
CA ASP A 1061 -26.80 -42.75 -9.84
C ASP A 1061 -25.41 -42.11 -9.86
N PHE A 1062 -24.39 -42.91 -10.18
CA PHE A 1062 -23.01 -42.49 -10.30
C PHE A 1062 -22.67 -42.35 -11.79
N HIS A 1063 -22.34 -41.14 -12.24
CA HIS A 1063 -22.02 -40.82 -13.63
C HIS A 1063 -20.54 -40.41 -13.79
N LEU A 1064 -19.98 -40.72 -14.96
CA LEU A 1064 -18.64 -40.28 -15.35
C LEU A 1064 -18.65 -38.97 -16.14
N ASP A 1065 -17.75 -38.06 -15.76
CA ASP A 1065 -17.30 -36.83 -16.44
C ASP A 1065 -18.36 -35.73 -16.66
N ALA A 1066 -19.65 -36.06 -16.59
CA ALA A 1066 -20.77 -35.12 -16.64
C ALA A 1066 -21.99 -35.68 -15.88
N ALA A 1067 -22.91 -34.81 -15.47
CA ALA A 1067 -24.15 -35.19 -14.77
C ALA A 1067 -25.09 -36.09 -15.61
N ASP A 1068 -25.02 -36.00 -16.94
CA ASP A 1068 -25.74 -36.86 -17.89
C ASP A 1068 -24.82 -37.89 -18.58
N GLY A 1069 -23.61 -38.07 -18.04
CA GLY A 1069 -22.61 -39.01 -18.55
C GLY A 1069 -22.99 -40.49 -18.35
N PRO A 1070 -22.10 -41.43 -18.71
CA PRO A 1070 -22.36 -42.86 -18.53
C PRO A 1070 -22.56 -43.23 -17.04
N VAL A 1071 -23.66 -43.94 -16.73
CA VAL A 1071 -23.91 -44.47 -15.38
C VAL A 1071 -23.02 -45.68 -15.11
N ILE A 1072 -22.20 -45.60 -14.07
CA ILE A 1072 -21.30 -46.67 -13.63
C ILE A 1072 -21.82 -47.43 -12.41
N GLY A 1073 -22.78 -46.88 -11.67
CA GLY A 1073 -23.39 -47.55 -10.52
C GLY A 1073 -24.69 -46.86 -10.10
N SER A 1074 -25.56 -47.58 -9.39
CA SER A 1074 -26.86 -47.08 -8.95
C SER A 1074 -27.22 -47.61 -7.57
N ALA A 1075 -27.70 -46.74 -6.69
CA ALA A 1075 -28.15 -47.08 -5.35
C ALA A 1075 -29.63 -46.76 -5.17
N ASN A 1076 -30.43 -47.74 -4.76
CA ASN A 1076 -31.80 -47.48 -4.30
C ASN A 1076 -31.80 -47.16 -2.81
N ILE A 1077 -32.35 -46.00 -2.46
CA ILE A 1077 -32.43 -45.47 -1.10
C ILE A 1077 -33.87 -45.53 -0.60
N GLU A 1078 -34.09 -46.41 0.39
CA GLU A 1078 -35.37 -46.59 1.06
C GLU A 1078 -35.48 -45.69 2.29
N THR A 1079 -36.67 -45.13 2.53
CA THR A 1079 -36.94 -44.34 3.73
C THR A 1079 -37.38 -45.20 4.91
N ARG A 1080 -37.05 -44.81 6.14
CA ARG A 1080 -37.51 -45.49 7.37
C ARG A 1080 -37.96 -44.50 8.44
N ASP A 1081 -38.89 -44.94 9.30
CA ASP A 1081 -39.35 -44.15 10.44
C ASP A 1081 -38.31 -44.12 11.57
N GLY A 1082 -37.96 -42.91 12.01
CA GLY A 1082 -36.99 -42.67 13.08
C GLY A 1082 -35.54 -42.51 12.58
N MET A 1083 -34.84 -41.49 13.10
CA MET A 1083 -33.53 -41.06 12.59
C MET A 1083 -32.47 -42.17 12.63
N ALA A 1084 -32.36 -42.91 13.74
CA ALA A 1084 -31.38 -43.99 13.87
C ALA A 1084 -31.66 -45.19 12.94
N ALA A 1085 -32.94 -45.52 12.70
CA ALA A 1085 -33.32 -46.62 11.80
C ALA A 1085 -33.17 -46.25 10.32
N ALA A 1086 -33.15 -44.95 10.01
CA ALA A 1086 -33.03 -44.39 8.68
C ALA A 1086 -31.59 -44.17 8.21
N MET A 1087 -30.59 -44.35 9.09
CA MET A 1087 -29.19 -44.34 8.69
C MET A 1087 -28.87 -45.57 7.83
N PHE A 1088 -28.09 -45.37 6.77
CA PHE A 1088 -27.65 -46.43 5.89
C PHE A 1088 -26.14 -46.31 5.59
N ASN A 1089 -25.55 -47.47 5.35
CA ASN A 1089 -24.24 -47.63 4.78
C ASN A 1089 -24.38 -48.59 3.59
N ARG A 1090 -24.45 -48.03 2.38
CA ARG A 1090 -24.94 -48.73 1.18
C ARG A 1090 -23.80 -48.92 0.18
N PRO A 1091 -23.21 -50.13 0.08
CA PRO A 1091 -22.24 -50.43 -0.95
C PRO A 1091 -22.92 -50.50 -2.32
N VAL A 1092 -22.29 -49.87 -3.31
CA VAL A 1092 -22.76 -49.80 -4.71
C VAL A 1092 -21.64 -50.34 -5.58
N ALA A 1093 -21.86 -51.51 -6.18
CA ALA A 1093 -20.92 -52.03 -7.16
C ALA A 1093 -20.88 -51.07 -8.36
N ILE A 1094 -19.67 -50.67 -8.77
CA ILE A 1094 -19.48 -49.84 -9.96
C ILE A 1094 -18.93 -50.67 -11.11
N GLN A 1095 -19.21 -50.25 -12.33
CA GLN A 1095 -18.58 -50.78 -13.53
C GLN A 1095 -17.08 -50.48 -13.47
N LYS A 1096 -16.26 -51.47 -13.86
CA LYS A 1096 -14.81 -51.31 -13.90
C LYS A 1096 -14.44 -50.12 -14.79
N THR A 1097 -13.79 -49.14 -14.16
CA THR A 1097 -13.39 -47.87 -14.77
C THR A 1097 -11.97 -47.60 -14.31
N ASP A 1098 -11.06 -47.37 -15.25
CA ASP A 1098 -9.65 -47.08 -14.96
C ASP A 1098 -9.35 -45.63 -15.35
N GLY A 1099 -8.51 -44.95 -14.57
CA GLY A 1099 -8.09 -43.57 -14.78
C GLY A 1099 -8.81 -42.54 -13.90
N VAL A 1100 -8.37 -41.29 -14.06
CA VAL A 1100 -8.87 -40.11 -13.35
C VAL A 1100 -10.09 -39.54 -14.08
N HIS A 1101 -11.19 -39.39 -13.35
CA HIS A 1101 -12.48 -38.93 -13.86
C HIS A 1101 -13.14 -37.93 -12.91
N ASN A 1102 -14.08 -37.14 -13.43
CA ASN A 1102 -15.01 -36.40 -12.57
C ASN A 1102 -16.19 -37.31 -12.24
N LEU A 1103 -16.46 -37.54 -10.95
CA LEU A 1103 -17.54 -38.40 -10.47
C LEU A 1103 -18.76 -37.59 -10.09
N TYR A 1104 -19.88 -37.82 -10.78
CA TYR A 1104 -21.16 -37.17 -10.52
C TYR A 1104 -22.12 -38.11 -9.79
N LEU A 1105 -22.76 -37.64 -8.72
CA LEU A 1105 -23.87 -38.33 -8.06
C LEU A 1105 -25.15 -37.57 -8.38
N THR A 1106 -26.07 -38.17 -9.13
CA THR A 1106 -27.36 -37.59 -9.47
C THR A 1106 -28.47 -38.18 -8.59
N PHE A 1107 -29.47 -37.36 -8.26
CA PHE A 1107 -30.52 -37.73 -7.32
C PHE A 1107 -31.88 -37.76 -8.01
N THR A 1108 -32.56 -38.91 -7.97
CA THR A 1108 -33.91 -39.08 -8.53
C THR A 1108 -34.90 -39.54 -7.47
N SER A 1109 -35.88 -38.71 -7.11
CA SER A 1109 -36.87 -39.04 -6.08
C SER A 1109 -37.86 -40.12 -6.53
N ALA A 1110 -38.21 -41.03 -5.62
CA ALA A 1110 -39.26 -42.03 -5.83
C ALA A 1110 -40.66 -41.41 -6.06
N THR A 1111 -40.89 -40.19 -5.57
CA THR A 1111 -42.15 -39.44 -5.76
C THR A 1111 -42.09 -38.41 -6.89
N GLY A 1112 -40.97 -38.32 -7.62
CA GLY A 1112 -40.74 -37.32 -8.68
C GLY A 1112 -40.23 -35.96 -8.18
N GLU A 1113 -40.65 -35.54 -6.99
CA GLU A 1113 -40.22 -34.30 -6.32
C GLU A 1113 -39.70 -34.58 -4.89
N GLY A 1114 -38.99 -33.62 -4.29
CA GLY A 1114 -38.48 -33.70 -2.90
C GLY A 1114 -37.04 -34.22 -2.75
N SER A 1115 -36.53 -34.20 -1.52
CA SER A 1115 -35.16 -34.64 -1.18
C SER A 1115 -35.05 -36.17 -1.11
N VAL A 1116 -34.07 -36.75 -1.78
CA VAL A 1116 -33.87 -38.20 -1.90
C VAL A 1116 -33.28 -38.76 -0.61
N CYS A 1117 -32.16 -38.21 -0.16
CA CYS A 1117 -31.46 -38.62 1.05
C CYS A 1117 -30.52 -37.53 1.55
N THR A 1118 -29.97 -37.77 2.74
CA THR A 1118 -28.78 -37.09 3.24
C THR A 1118 -27.56 -37.99 3.05
N LEU A 1119 -26.44 -37.45 2.59
CA LEU A 1119 -25.16 -38.14 2.48
C LEU A 1119 -24.14 -37.49 3.41
N THR A 1120 -23.32 -38.31 4.05
CA THR A 1120 -22.26 -37.88 4.97
C THR A 1120 -20.88 -38.20 4.40
N MET A 1121 -20.70 -39.40 3.84
CA MET A 1121 -19.43 -39.88 3.31
C MET A 1121 -19.61 -40.78 2.08
N LEU A 1122 -18.59 -40.79 1.23
CA LEU A 1122 -18.39 -41.75 0.15
C LEU A 1122 -17.13 -42.56 0.45
N SER A 1123 -17.24 -43.89 0.56
CA SER A 1123 -16.09 -44.78 0.76
C SER A 1123 -15.81 -45.61 -0.49
N PHE A 1124 -14.60 -45.51 -1.04
CA PHE A 1124 -14.15 -46.18 -2.25
C PHE A 1124 -13.48 -47.50 -1.90
N GLU A 1125 -14.14 -48.61 -2.20
CA GLU A 1125 -13.67 -49.93 -1.83
C GLU A 1125 -12.91 -50.58 -3.01
N PRO A 1126 -11.73 -51.14 -2.75
CA PRO A 1126 -10.93 -51.76 -3.80
C PRO A 1126 -11.65 -53.00 -4.36
N GLU A 1127 -11.39 -53.30 -5.63
CA GLU A 1127 -11.86 -54.53 -6.27
C GLU A 1127 -11.31 -55.72 -5.47
N LYS A 1128 -12.19 -56.49 -4.83
CA LYS A 1128 -11.77 -57.70 -4.13
C LYS A 1128 -11.24 -58.68 -5.17
N ASN A 1129 -9.94 -58.98 -5.13
CA ASN A 1129 -9.39 -60.14 -5.82
C ASN A 1129 -10.23 -61.37 -5.44
N MET A 1130 -10.95 -61.94 -6.41
CA MET A 1130 -11.59 -63.24 -6.27
C MET A 1130 -10.55 -64.35 -6.13
#